data_AF-A0A7C4C787-F1
#
_entry.id   AF-A0A7C4C787-F1
#
_cell.length_a   1.000
_cell.length_b   1.000
_cell.length_c   1.000
_cell.angle_alpha   90.00
_cell.angle_beta   90.00
_cell.angle_gamma   90.00
#
_symmetry.space_group_name_H-M   'P 1'
#
loop_
_entity.id
_entity.type
_entity.pdbx_description
1 polymer ?
#
loop_
_entity_poly.entity_id
_entity_poly.type
_entity_poly.pdbx_seq_one_letter_code
_entity_poly.pdbx_strand_id
1 'polypeptide(L)'
;MSPASCGSGERRGSTKPLPRRTRKWRHRLRLRAASAWYRPAGGPIAGTRTVRPSMCSSVFGRSRGADAAGRSRSRPGEPACREMTVSDRQVRSHAFARVEWVEGRLSDPRAHRPGGAVAGVAHTASRSRGTRRAAMRNTLAVWLIVSSLVPVWGQVCRRVQSGAPAPDVLPGVPLCGHAKAALAAALGPLGLAAPPLRDSASTLTDVLDYDLTLEVVPATRTLIGTNTMTVRSVADGLTAFRFDLHPVFAISEVSVNGAAAAYTRLDPRTLEVTLDRAYGAGEVFTVRVGYSGVPVSGGDWGSINFRTRAGAQEVWTLSQPWNSYTWWPCKDDNTDKATATLTFTVPQGLVVASNGLLQAVDVPAAGKVRYRWRTNYPTAPYLICFGATNYNRFQTSWNYGGGTLPLDFYIYPEQDSAGIRAALLRVRDMLSVFSTAYGLYPFLAEKYGIYQFGFGGGMEHQTMTGQGVLNVDWLSAHELAHQWFGDDVTCATWHDIWLHEGFATYSEALWAERLPGSAGLPALHQYMAQRRPSTVNGSVYVYDISSMANVFNYDLVYLKAAWVVHMLRYVLGDDVFFDALAAYRAAYSGSHVTTADFQAVCEAVSGRDLDFFFAPWVYGTGAPAYRYGWQAIAVDGRHYVELFLRQRQLPPMPEVFAMPVQIQLVGAGGGLRTVWNGAREQYYLLPVDGPEVTNLAVDPTPWILRTNLQLVQFAEGPPKLVSLAPAPGAAIPVVDRVTVGFHKDVNLPVGAVTLSGPDGLVPLSTSYDATRFVLTLGTDAGPLPPGEYTLTVADNVTGVLSGQALDGELGGAEPLPSGDGVAGGAAVATFFVPVWRGDLNCDGVVNFDDLDPFVTALGGPTAYAAAYPACEYARADLNNDGRVDFDDIDPLVDLLAGR
;
A
#
# COMPACT_ATOMS: atom_id res chain seq x y z
N MET A 1 -5.42 76.14 46.48
CA MET A 1 -4.04 76.46 46.07
C MET A 1 -3.85 76.06 44.60
N SER A 2 -2.93 76.70 43.91
CA SER A 2 -2.38 76.31 42.59
C SER A 2 -0.88 75.92 42.82
N PRO A 3 0.02 75.62 41.85
CA PRO A 3 0.01 76.06 40.43
C PRO A 3 0.54 75.08 39.35
N ALA A 4 0.45 75.55 38.09
CA ALA A 4 1.43 75.39 36.99
C ALA A 4 1.61 74.02 36.26
N SER A 5 1.91 73.96 34.95
CA SER A 5 1.83 75.00 33.88
C SER A 5 2.08 74.45 32.45
N CYS A 6 1.39 75.00 31.45
CA CYS A 6 1.75 75.12 30.01
C CYS A 6 1.95 73.84 29.15
N GLY A 7 1.70 73.87 27.83
CA GLY A 7 1.03 74.90 27.02
C GLY A 7 1.29 74.83 25.49
N SER A 8 0.31 75.25 24.68
CA SER A 8 0.32 75.43 23.20
C SER A 8 0.44 74.16 22.31
N GLY A 9 -0.08 74.12 21.08
CA GLY A 9 -0.87 75.15 20.36
C GLY A 9 -1.53 74.63 19.06
N GLU A 10 -2.48 75.40 18.52
CA GLU A 10 -3.23 75.07 17.28
C GLU A 10 -2.44 75.36 15.99
N ARG A 11 -2.78 74.70 14.85
CA ARG A 11 -3.52 75.35 13.73
C ARG A 11 -3.80 74.45 12.49
N ARG A 12 -5.06 74.54 12.02
CA ARG A 12 -5.56 74.68 10.62
C ARG A 12 -4.63 74.19 9.48
N GLY A 13 -5.04 73.32 8.54
CA GLY A 13 -6.37 73.05 7.98
C GLY A 13 -6.35 73.13 6.43
N SER A 14 -7.54 73.08 5.80
CA SER A 14 -7.88 73.38 4.38
C SER A 14 -7.91 72.27 3.30
N THR A 15 -9.11 72.17 2.68
CA THR A 15 -9.43 72.00 1.23
C THR A 15 -9.00 70.77 0.41
N LYS A 16 -10.01 69.93 0.13
CA LYS A 16 -10.44 69.41 -1.21
C LYS A 16 -9.89 70.21 -2.43
N PRO A 17 -9.68 69.59 -3.63
CA PRO A 17 -10.72 68.78 -4.29
C PRO A 17 -10.29 67.58 -5.17
N LEU A 18 -11.29 66.85 -5.66
CA LEU A 18 -11.20 65.95 -6.82
C LEU A 18 -10.85 66.73 -8.11
N PRO A 19 -10.36 66.03 -9.15
CA PRO A 19 -11.28 65.85 -10.29
C PRO A 19 -11.37 64.41 -10.82
N ARG A 20 -12.54 64.10 -11.38
CA ARG A 20 -12.81 62.92 -12.21
C ARG A 20 -11.90 62.90 -13.45
N ARG A 21 -11.55 61.71 -13.96
CA ARG A 21 -12.00 61.33 -15.32
C ARG A 21 -11.96 59.83 -15.60
N THR A 22 -13.01 59.37 -16.26
CA THR A 22 -13.24 58.02 -16.78
C THR A 22 -12.34 57.70 -17.97
N ARG A 23 -11.98 56.41 -18.11
CA ARG A 23 -11.90 55.72 -19.41
C ARG A 23 -12.42 54.29 -19.26
N LYS A 24 -12.90 53.71 -20.36
CA LYS A 24 -13.72 52.49 -20.40
C LYS A 24 -13.45 51.76 -21.72
N TRP A 25 -13.31 50.43 -21.70
CA TRP A 25 -13.09 49.55 -22.86
C TRP A 25 -11.69 49.68 -23.52
N ARG A 26 -11.16 48.73 -24.33
CA ARG A 26 -11.70 47.45 -24.86
C ARG A 26 -10.58 46.50 -25.36
N HIS A 27 -10.93 45.21 -25.51
CA HIS A 27 -10.21 44.18 -26.30
C HIS A 27 -8.84 43.70 -25.73
N ARG A 28 -8.34 42.49 -26.05
CA ARG A 28 -8.70 41.52 -27.11
C ARG A 28 -8.38 40.08 -26.67
N LEU A 29 -9.19 39.08 -27.06
CA LEU A 29 -8.76 37.66 -26.99
C LEU A 29 -7.59 37.42 -27.95
N ARG A 30 -6.63 36.59 -27.52
CA ARG A 30 -5.79 35.75 -28.39
C ARG A 30 -5.49 34.42 -27.71
N LEU A 31 -6.21 33.37 -28.09
CA LEU A 31 -5.75 31.99 -27.93
C LEU A 31 -4.53 31.76 -28.83
N ARG A 32 -3.49 31.14 -28.30
CA ARG A 32 -2.50 30.36 -29.06
C ARG A 32 -2.04 29.19 -28.21
N ALA A 33 -2.30 27.98 -28.66
CA ALA A 33 -1.57 26.80 -28.20
C ALA A 33 -0.14 26.83 -28.78
N ALA A 34 0.82 26.27 -28.04
CA ALA A 34 2.16 25.96 -28.53
C ALA A 34 2.71 24.77 -27.74
N SER A 35 2.69 23.60 -28.34
CA SER A 35 3.43 22.42 -27.89
C SER A 35 4.81 22.39 -28.56
N ALA A 36 5.88 22.09 -27.81
CA ALA A 36 7.04 21.32 -28.29
C ALA A 36 8.12 21.12 -27.21
N TRP A 37 8.48 19.85 -27.01
CA TRP A 37 9.84 19.30 -26.97
C TRP A 37 11.05 20.21 -26.69
N TYR A 38 11.90 19.78 -25.75
CA TYR A 38 13.24 20.31 -25.54
C TYR A 38 14.30 19.19 -25.64
N ARG A 39 15.40 19.44 -26.36
CA ARG A 39 16.65 18.67 -26.30
C ARG A 39 17.84 19.66 -26.35
N PRO A 40 18.97 19.36 -25.69
CA PRO A 40 19.98 20.38 -25.37
C PRO A 40 21.02 20.58 -26.47
N ALA A 41 21.66 21.76 -26.42
CA ALA A 41 22.95 22.03 -27.04
C ALA A 41 23.85 22.74 -25.99
N GLY A 42 25.16 22.48 -26.02
CA GLY A 42 26.14 23.06 -25.09
C GLY A 42 27.21 23.88 -25.81
N GLY A 43 27.96 24.69 -25.06
CA GLY A 43 29.08 25.49 -25.56
C GLY A 43 29.81 26.19 -24.41
N PRO A 44 31.16 26.33 -24.42
CA PRO A 44 31.92 26.58 -23.19
C PRO A 44 32.70 27.91 -23.17
N ILE A 45 33.31 28.22 -22.01
CA ILE A 45 34.57 28.98 -21.86
C ILE A 45 35.23 28.54 -20.54
N ALA A 46 36.56 28.63 -20.43
CA ALA A 46 37.35 28.11 -19.31
C ALA A 46 38.13 29.21 -18.57
N GLY A 47 38.58 28.92 -17.34
CA GLY A 47 39.50 29.77 -16.57
C GLY A 47 40.17 29.00 -15.44
N THR A 48 41.51 28.98 -15.41
CA THR A 48 42.31 28.14 -14.50
C THR A 48 43.19 28.97 -13.56
N ARG A 49 43.36 28.51 -12.31
CA ARG A 49 44.62 28.68 -11.56
C ARG A 49 44.75 27.68 -10.41
N THR A 50 45.99 27.45 -9.99
CA THR A 50 46.43 26.28 -9.20
C THR A 50 47.19 26.68 -7.93
N VAL A 51 47.01 25.93 -6.83
CA VAL A 51 48.01 25.74 -5.77
C VAL A 51 47.99 24.27 -5.31
N ARG A 52 49.18 23.73 -4.99
CA ARG A 52 49.54 22.44 -4.35
C ARG A 52 50.79 22.71 -3.49
N PRO A 53 51.25 21.87 -2.53
CA PRO A 53 51.34 20.40 -2.53
C PRO A 53 50.73 19.77 -1.24
N SER A 54 50.91 18.50 -0.83
CA SER A 54 51.91 17.44 -1.11
C SER A 54 51.31 16.02 -1.01
N MET A 55 51.77 15.07 -1.85
CA MET A 55 52.60 13.86 -1.55
C MET A 55 51.86 12.72 -0.79
N CYS A 56 51.94 11.43 -1.16
CA CYS A 56 52.61 10.72 -2.29
C CYS A 56 51.57 9.93 -3.13
N SER A 57 51.64 9.82 -4.47
CA SER A 57 52.62 9.10 -5.33
C SER A 57 52.40 7.57 -5.31
N SER A 58 52.47 6.74 -6.37
CA SER A 58 52.58 6.84 -7.87
C SER A 58 52.77 5.38 -8.41
N VAL A 59 52.66 4.91 -9.67
CA VAL A 59 52.42 5.35 -11.09
C VAL A 59 52.29 4.03 -11.90
N PHE A 60 51.68 3.79 -13.08
CA PHE A 60 50.83 4.44 -14.13
C PHE A 60 49.97 3.29 -14.76
N GLY A 61 49.06 3.45 -15.73
CA GLY A 61 48.47 4.64 -16.34
C GLY A 61 48.47 4.69 -17.89
N ARG A 62 47.27 4.73 -18.50
CA ARG A 62 46.93 5.22 -19.89
C ARG A 62 47.44 4.40 -21.11
N SER A 63 46.80 4.43 -22.29
CA SER A 63 45.44 4.80 -22.75
C SER A 63 45.31 4.70 -24.28
N ARG A 64 44.08 4.52 -24.81
CA ARG A 64 43.60 4.88 -26.17
C ARG A 64 44.19 4.15 -27.40
N GLY A 65 43.28 3.64 -28.24
CA GLY A 65 43.46 3.31 -29.67
C GLY A 65 42.07 3.13 -30.29
N ALA A 66 41.88 3.38 -31.60
CA ALA A 66 40.57 3.36 -32.24
C ALA A 66 40.59 2.73 -33.65
N ASP A 67 39.38 2.44 -34.15
CA ASP A 67 38.91 2.57 -35.54
C ASP A 67 38.44 1.33 -36.36
N ALA A 68 37.30 1.58 -37.03
CA ALA A 68 36.85 1.15 -38.37
C ALA A 68 36.39 -0.29 -38.72
N ALA A 69 35.07 -0.40 -38.97
CA ALA A 69 34.37 -1.10 -40.08
C ALA A 69 34.42 -2.65 -40.24
N GLY A 70 33.41 -3.34 -40.79
CA GLY A 70 32.03 -2.92 -41.13
C GLY A 70 31.33 -3.75 -42.26
N ARG A 71 29.97 -3.74 -42.29
CA ARG A 71 29.05 -4.39 -43.29
C ARG A 71 29.01 -5.95 -43.20
N SER A 72 27.95 -6.68 -43.60
CA SER A 72 26.83 -6.40 -44.53
C SER A 72 25.47 -7.10 -44.20
N ARG A 73 24.50 -6.95 -45.13
CA ARG A 73 23.09 -7.47 -45.18
C ARG A 73 23.03 -9.03 -45.13
N SER A 74 21.90 -9.75 -44.87
CA SER A 74 20.55 -9.59 -45.48
C SER A 74 19.37 -10.41 -44.85
N ARG A 75 18.12 -9.97 -45.08
CA ARG A 75 16.82 -10.71 -45.06
C ARG A 75 16.49 -11.27 -46.50
N PRO A 76 15.38 -12.00 -46.85
CA PRO A 76 14.08 -12.22 -46.15
C PRO A 76 13.42 -13.64 -46.31
N GLY A 77 12.15 -13.81 -45.88
CA GLY A 77 11.21 -14.80 -46.48
C GLY A 77 10.06 -15.33 -45.61
N GLU A 78 8.80 -15.06 -45.99
CA GLU A 78 7.56 -15.77 -45.56
C GLU A 78 6.81 -16.32 -46.80
N PRO A 79 5.94 -17.33 -46.65
CA PRO A 79 4.56 -17.23 -47.18
C PRO A 79 3.47 -17.91 -46.30
N ALA A 80 2.19 -17.88 -46.71
CA ALA A 80 1.02 -18.09 -45.82
C ALA A 80 -0.18 -18.90 -46.39
N CYS A 81 -1.20 -19.10 -45.52
CA CYS A 81 -2.65 -19.37 -45.76
C CYS A 81 -3.19 -20.75 -46.21
N ARG A 82 -4.18 -21.30 -45.45
CA ARG A 82 -5.50 -21.81 -45.95
C ARG A 82 -6.50 -22.22 -44.84
N GLU A 83 -7.78 -22.39 -45.20
CA GLU A 83 -8.96 -22.69 -44.33
C GLU A 83 -9.62 -24.07 -44.65
N MET A 84 -10.44 -24.62 -43.73
CA MET A 84 -11.59 -25.52 -44.04
C MET A 84 -12.60 -25.70 -42.86
N THR A 85 -13.65 -26.55 -42.98
CA THR A 85 -15.02 -26.27 -42.41
C THR A 85 -15.90 -27.47 -41.92
N VAL A 86 -16.85 -27.19 -40.98
CA VAL A 86 -18.29 -27.66 -40.88
C VAL A 86 -18.79 -28.88 -40.01
N SER A 87 -19.99 -28.70 -39.39
CA SER A 87 -21.13 -29.65 -39.01
C SER A 87 -21.40 -30.34 -37.61
N ASP A 88 -22.41 -29.82 -36.88
CA ASP A 88 -23.77 -30.37 -36.47
C ASP A 88 -24.13 -31.41 -35.32
N ARG A 89 -25.25 -31.09 -34.58
CA ARG A 89 -26.32 -31.81 -33.76
C ARG A 89 -26.18 -33.17 -33.00
N GLN A 90 -26.79 -33.33 -31.77
CA GLN A 90 -28.23 -33.66 -31.47
C GLN A 90 -28.61 -33.87 -29.94
N VAL A 91 -29.67 -34.63 -29.53
CA VAL A 91 -30.51 -34.44 -28.27
C VAL A 91 -31.20 -35.73 -27.67
N ARG A 92 -31.42 -35.91 -26.31
CA ARG A 92 -32.69 -36.43 -25.61
C ARG A 92 -32.70 -36.97 -24.10
N SER A 93 -33.55 -36.37 -23.24
CA SER A 93 -34.64 -36.86 -22.29
C SER A 93 -34.65 -38.07 -21.26
N HIS A 94 -35.27 -37.84 -20.06
CA HIS A 94 -36.12 -38.71 -19.14
C HIS A 94 -35.50 -39.75 -18.12
N ALA A 95 -36.15 -40.32 -17.05
CA ALA A 95 -37.17 -39.88 -16.04
C ALA A 95 -37.51 -40.95 -14.89
N PHE A 96 -38.03 -40.52 -13.70
CA PHE A 96 -38.87 -41.20 -12.62
C PHE A 96 -38.48 -42.50 -11.83
N ALA A 97 -38.75 -42.54 -10.47
CA ALA A 97 -39.24 -43.70 -9.64
C ALA A 97 -39.44 -43.37 -8.10
N ARG A 98 -39.91 -44.32 -7.23
CA ARG A 98 -40.46 -44.12 -5.84
C ARG A 98 -40.37 -45.39 -4.92
N VAL A 99 -40.72 -45.29 -3.61
CA VAL A 99 -41.21 -46.32 -2.60
C VAL A 99 -40.49 -46.26 -1.19
N GLU A 100 -40.77 -47.15 -0.20
CA GLU A 100 -41.16 -46.80 1.20
C GLU A 100 -40.58 -47.62 2.43
N TRP A 101 -40.70 -47.00 3.64
CA TRP A 101 -40.92 -47.48 5.04
C TRP A 101 -40.20 -48.68 5.73
N VAL A 102 -39.79 -48.48 7.02
CA VAL A 102 -40.20 -49.20 8.29
C VAL A 102 -39.28 -48.81 9.49
N GLU A 103 -39.70 -48.98 10.76
CA GLU A 103 -38.98 -48.58 12.02
C GLU A 103 -38.52 -49.75 12.93
N GLY A 104 -37.58 -49.51 13.87
CA GLY A 104 -37.08 -50.51 14.87
C GLY A 104 -36.52 -49.92 16.19
N ARG A 105 -37.02 -50.42 17.34
CA ARG A 105 -36.92 -49.91 18.74
C ARG A 105 -35.61 -50.20 19.55
N LEU A 106 -35.57 -49.65 20.79
CA LEU A 106 -34.81 -50.06 22.03
C LEU A 106 -33.31 -49.67 22.10
N SER A 107 -32.64 -49.47 23.27
CA SER A 107 -33.06 -49.40 24.71
C SER A 107 -32.01 -48.71 25.64
N ASP A 108 -32.46 -48.24 26.81
CA ASP A 108 -31.70 -47.77 28.02
C ASP A 108 -31.15 -49.00 28.84
N PRO A 109 -30.53 -48.97 30.07
CA PRO A 109 -30.37 -47.89 31.09
C PRO A 109 -29.08 -47.83 31.99
N ARG A 110 -29.06 -46.84 32.93
CA ARG A 110 -28.33 -46.73 34.25
C ARG A 110 -26.96 -46.00 34.32
N ALA A 111 -26.49 -45.46 35.47
CA ALA A 111 -27.08 -44.61 36.53
C ALA A 111 -26.05 -44.36 37.68
N HIS A 112 -25.97 -43.13 38.26
CA HIS A 112 -25.93 -42.87 39.73
C HIS A 112 -25.93 -41.35 40.09
N ARG A 113 -26.22 -41.04 41.37
CA ARG A 113 -26.37 -39.74 42.08
C ARG A 113 -26.07 -39.99 43.59
N PRO A 114 -25.84 -39.01 44.50
CA PRO A 114 -26.62 -37.76 44.75
C PRO A 114 -25.76 -36.51 45.13
N GLY A 115 -26.32 -35.33 45.48
CA GLY A 115 -27.70 -34.83 45.42
C GLY A 115 -27.98 -33.58 46.31
N GLY A 116 -29.26 -33.16 46.37
CA GLY A 116 -29.76 -31.98 47.11
C GLY A 116 -29.62 -30.65 46.34
N ALA A 117 -30.51 -29.65 46.44
CA ALA A 117 -31.87 -29.52 47.02
C ALA A 117 -32.47 -28.15 46.53
N VAL A 118 -33.76 -27.79 46.44
CA VAL A 118 -35.10 -28.41 46.68
C VAL A 118 -36.02 -28.00 45.48
N ALA A 119 -37.33 -28.30 45.51
CA ALA A 119 -38.38 -27.81 44.57
C ALA A 119 -39.34 -26.79 45.25
N GLY A 120 -40.37 -26.20 44.63
CA GLY A 120 -40.98 -26.42 43.29
C GLY A 120 -41.90 -25.25 42.85
N VAL A 121 -42.31 -25.18 41.58
CA VAL A 121 -43.52 -25.82 40.97
C VAL A 121 -44.82 -25.07 41.33
N ALA A 122 -45.54 -24.46 40.36
CA ALA A 122 -46.58 -25.15 39.59
C ALA A 122 -46.76 -24.74 38.11
N HIS A 123 -47.58 -25.56 37.42
CA HIS A 123 -47.96 -25.59 35.99
C HIS A 123 -48.69 -24.30 35.49
N THR A 124 -48.87 -24.01 34.19
CA THR A 124 -49.25 -24.88 33.05
C THR A 124 -48.54 -24.55 31.72
N ALA A 125 -48.83 -25.31 30.66
CA ALA A 125 -48.03 -25.36 29.43
C ALA A 125 -48.84 -25.19 28.14
N SER A 126 -48.21 -24.63 27.12
CA SER A 126 -48.55 -24.83 25.70
C SER A 126 -47.28 -24.76 24.86
N ARG A 127 -47.07 -25.74 23.98
CA ARG A 127 -45.94 -25.78 23.03
C ARG A 127 -46.30 -26.66 21.83
N SER A 128 -46.36 -26.08 20.64
CA SER A 128 -46.34 -26.80 19.37
C SER A 128 -44.97 -26.65 18.71
N ARG A 129 -44.35 -27.77 18.31
CA ARG A 129 -43.15 -27.82 17.46
C ARG A 129 -43.25 -29.06 16.58
N GLY A 130 -43.15 -28.89 15.25
CA GLY A 130 -43.43 -29.97 14.31
C GLY A 130 -42.87 -29.78 12.90
N THR A 131 -41.65 -29.23 12.76
CA THR A 131 -41.01 -28.99 11.45
C THR A 131 -39.48 -29.18 11.50
N ARG A 132 -39.02 -30.44 11.54
CA ARG A 132 -37.61 -30.83 11.30
C ARG A 132 -37.47 -32.09 10.43
N ARG A 133 -38.11 -32.08 9.25
CA ARG A 133 -37.79 -32.98 8.11
C ARG A 133 -37.82 -32.21 6.77
N ALA A 134 -36.95 -31.22 6.65
CA ALA A 134 -36.74 -30.43 5.42
C ALA A 134 -35.25 -30.19 5.07
N ALA A 135 -34.32 -30.69 5.88
CA ALA A 135 -32.88 -30.37 5.78
C ALA A 135 -32.03 -31.36 4.97
N MET A 136 -32.61 -32.45 4.46
CA MET A 136 -31.92 -33.45 3.63
C MET A 136 -32.68 -33.68 2.32
N ARG A 137 -32.58 -32.69 1.43
CA ARG A 137 -32.94 -32.80 0.01
C ARG A 137 -32.32 -31.72 -0.89
N ASN A 138 -31.98 -30.55 -0.34
CA ASN A 138 -31.38 -29.44 -1.10
C ASN A 138 -29.92 -29.69 -1.51
N THR A 139 -29.18 -30.57 -0.83
CA THR A 139 -27.72 -30.72 -1.03
C THR A 139 -27.32 -31.17 -2.44
N LEU A 140 -28.21 -31.87 -3.16
CA LEU A 140 -27.98 -32.28 -4.55
C LEU A 140 -28.45 -31.25 -5.58
N ALA A 141 -29.39 -30.37 -5.21
CA ALA A 141 -29.89 -29.31 -6.09
C ALA A 141 -28.89 -28.14 -6.21
N VAL A 142 -28.18 -27.83 -5.11
CA VAL A 142 -27.15 -26.77 -5.10
C VAL A 142 -26.02 -27.08 -6.09
N TRP A 143 -25.56 -28.34 -6.14
CA TRP A 143 -24.42 -28.72 -7.00
C TRP A 143 -24.72 -28.53 -8.50
N LEU A 144 -25.95 -28.80 -8.94
CA LEU A 144 -26.38 -28.59 -10.34
C LEU A 144 -26.59 -27.10 -10.71
N ILE A 145 -26.93 -26.24 -9.74
CA ILE A 145 -27.11 -24.79 -9.96
C ILE A 145 -25.75 -24.07 -10.01
N VAL A 146 -24.78 -24.47 -9.17
CA VAL A 146 -23.42 -23.93 -9.19
C VAL A 146 -22.71 -24.22 -10.52
N SER A 147 -22.97 -25.38 -11.13
CA SER A 147 -22.44 -25.71 -12.48
C SER A 147 -23.11 -24.97 -13.64
N SER A 148 -24.22 -24.24 -13.44
CA SER A 148 -25.00 -23.61 -14.52
C SER A 148 -25.02 -22.08 -14.52
N LEU A 149 -24.27 -21.41 -13.64
CA LEU A 149 -24.25 -19.94 -13.50
C LEU A 149 -22.91 -19.28 -13.85
N VAL A 150 -21.94 -20.06 -14.32
CA VAL A 150 -20.58 -19.59 -14.68
C VAL A 150 -20.56 -18.52 -15.81
N PRO A 151 -21.41 -18.56 -16.87
CA PRO A 151 -21.30 -17.61 -17.99
C PRO A 151 -22.21 -16.36 -17.85
N VAL A 152 -22.12 -15.64 -16.72
CA VAL A 152 -22.80 -14.32 -16.55
C VAL A 152 -21.87 -13.23 -16.01
N TRP A 153 -20.93 -13.56 -15.11
CA TRP A 153 -20.05 -12.56 -14.46
C TRP A 153 -18.76 -12.23 -15.25
N GLY A 154 -18.82 -12.31 -16.59
CA GLY A 154 -17.67 -12.15 -17.49
C GLY A 154 -17.67 -10.88 -18.35
N GLN A 155 -18.49 -9.86 -18.04
CA GLN A 155 -18.73 -8.71 -18.94
C GLN A 155 -18.41 -7.30 -18.39
N VAL A 156 -17.85 -7.17 -17.17
CA VAL A 156 -17.53 -5.85 -16.57
C VAL A 156 -16.04 -5.47 -16.74
N CYS A 157 -15.32 -6.10 -17.67
CA CYS A 157 -13.96 -5.69 -18.04
C CYS A 157 -13.70 -5.84 -19.55
N ARG A 158 -13.17 -4.76 -20.15
CA ARG A 158 -12.61 -4.64 -21.53
C ARG A 158 -13.58 -4.69 -22.72
N ARG A 159 -14.11 -3.51 -23.07
CA ARG A 159 -13.85 -2.87 -24.38
C ARG A 159 -13.28 -1.48 -24.07
N VAL A 160 -12.38 -0.86 -24.84
CA VAL A 160 -12.08 -0.88 -26.29
C VAL A 160 -10.58 -1.28 -26.47
N GLN A 161 -10.08 -1.91 -27.55
CA GLN A 161 -10.45 -1.91 -28.97
C GLN A 161 -10.20 -3.26 -29.69
N SER A 162 -11.03 -3.56 -30.71
CA SER A 162 -10.81 -4.43 -31.89
C SER A 162 -10.11 -5.81 -31.77
N GLY A 163 -10.84 -6.87 -32.16
CA GLY A 163 -10.29 -8.08 -32.79
C GLY A 163 -10.38 -9.38 -31.97
N ALA A 164 -11.24 -10.31 -32.41
CA ALA A 164 -11.27 -11.71 -31.97
C ALA A 164 -11.03 -12.61 -33.22
N PRO A 165 -10.60 -13.89 -33.08
CA PRO A 165 -11.31 -14.92 -32.30
C PRO A 165 -10.57 -15.45 -31.06
N ALA A 166 -11.27 -16.33 -30.35
CA ALA A 166 -10.83 -17.17 -29.23
C ALA A 166 -11.46 -18.58 -29.44
N PRO A 167 -11.08 -19.64 -28.71
CA PRO A 167 -10.28 -19.64 -27.48
C PRO A 167 -9.12 -20.66 -27.41
N ASP A 168 -8.16 -20.37 -26.53
CA ASP A 168 -7.54 -21.37 -25.67
C ASP A 168 -7.72 -20.94 -24.21
N VAL A 169 -7.95 -21.89 -23.31
CA VAL A 169 -8.22 -21.59 -21.89
C VAL A 169 -6.91 -21.64 -21.10
N LEU A 170 -6.29 -20.48 -20.91
CA LEU A 170 -5.12 -20.36 -20.04
C LEU A 170 -5.52 -20.57 -18.56
N PRO A 171 -4.89 -21.50 -17.83
CA PRO A 171 -4.97 -21.52 -16.38
C PRO A 171 -4.14 -20.37 -15.78
N GLY A 172 -4.53 -19.88 -14.59
CA GLY A 172 -3.64 -19.06 -13.76
C GLY A 172 -3.77 -17.53 -13.88
N VAL A 173 -4.97 -16.98 -14.09
CA VAL A 173 -5.22 -15.58 -13.67
C VAL A 173 -5.58 -15.60 -12.17
N PRO A 174 -4.74 -15.07 -11.26
CA PRO A 174 -5.08 -14.99 -9.85
C PRO A 174 -6.25 -14.03 -9.65
N LEU A 175 -7.19 -14.41 -8.78
CA LEU A 175 -8.22 -13.48 -8.30
C LEU A 175 -7.56 -12.32 -7.55
N CYS A 176 -7.96 -11.09 -7.85
CA CYS A 176 -7.60 -9.88 -7.08
C CYS A 176 -7.95 -10.07 -5.59
N GLY A 177 -7.19 -9.44 -4.67
CA GLY A 177 -7.42 -9.49 -3.23
C GLY A 177 -8.88 -9.31 -2.80
N HIS A 178 -9.61 -8.36 -3.40
CA HIS A 178 -11.06 -8.19 -3.20
C HIS A 178 -11.88 -9.46 -3.47
N ALA A 179 -11.61 -10.18 -4.56
CA ALA A 179 -12.36 -11.39 -4.91
C ALA A 179 -11.95 -12.60 -4.04
N LYS A 180 -10.69 -12.68 -3.60
CA LYS A 180 -10.24 -13.65 -2.58
C LYS A 180 -10.93 -13.40 -1.24
N ALA A 181 -10.98 -12.14 -0.80
CA ALA A 181 -11.58 -11.72 0.46
C ALA A 181 -13.11 -11.85 0.47
N ALA A 182 -13.78 -11.43 -0.62
CA ALA A 182 -15.23 -11.62 -0.78
C ALA A 182 -15.62 -13.10 -0.81
N LEU A 183 -14.80 -13.98 -1.43
CA LEU A 183 -15.00 -15.42 -1.39
C LEU A 183 -14.82 -15.98 0.04
N ALA A 184 -13.79 -15.54 0.78
CA ALA A 184 -13.60 -15.93 2.18
C ALA A 184 -14.76 -15.47 3.07
N ALA A 185 -15.25 -14.24 2.89
CA ALA A 185 -16.41 -13.71 3.61
C ALA A 185 -17.71 -14.47 3.27
N ALA A 186 -17.92 -14.82 2.00
CA ALA A 186 -19.07 -15.60 1.53
C ALA A 186 -19.06 -17.07 1.99
N LEU A 187 -17.89 -17.59 2.39
CA LEU A 187 -17.73 -18.93 2.98
C LEU A 187 -17.87 -18.93 4.51
N GLY A 188 -17.86 -17.74 5.15
CA GLY A 188 -18.34 -17.55 6.52
C GLY A 188 -19.84 -17.83 6.63
N PRO A 189 -20.34 -18.64 7.59
CA PRO A 189 -21.59 -19.37 7.33
C PRO A 189 -22.90 -18.57 7.45
N LEU A 190 -23.87 -18.98 6.62
CA LEU A 190 -25.32 -18.85 6.81
C LEU A 190 -25.97 -17.47 6.62
N GLY A 191 -26.01 -17.02 5.36
CA GLY A 191 -27.32 -16.75 4.73
C GLY A 191 -28.14 -15.60 5.30
N LEU A 192 -27.52 -14.44 5.49
CA LEU A 192 -28.22 -13.16 5.37
C LEU A 192 -27.99 -12.60 3.97
N ALA A 193 -29.02 -12.03 3.35
CA ALA A 193 -28.81 -11.19 2.17
C ALA A 193 -28.00 -9.97 2.61
N ALA A 194 -26.94 -9.61 1.87
CA ALA A 194 -26.25 -8.36 2.10
C ALA A 194 -27.28 -7.22 2.04
N PRO A 195 -27.32 -6.30 3.03
CA PRO A 195 -28.13 -5.10 2.88
C PRO A 195 -27.63 -4.39 1.62
N PRO A 196 -28.52 -3.87 0.76
CA PRO A 196 -28.08 -3.15 -0.43
C PRO A 196 -27.23 -1.98 0.03
N LEU A 197 -26.01 -1.88 -0.51
CA LEU A 197 -25.20 -0.68 -0.38
C LEU A 197 -26.05 0.46 -0.94
N ARG A 198 -26.53 1.33 -0.05
CA ARG A 198 -27.38 2.48 -0.41
C ARG A 198 -26.52 3.63 -0.91
N ASP A 199 -25.75 3.30 -1.93
CA ASP A 199 -25.11 4.24 -2.84
C ASP A 199 -26.22 4.85 -3.72
N SER A 200 -27.05 5.68 -3.07
CA SER A 200 -28.37 6.07 -3.57
C SER A 200 -28.40 7.44 -4.23
N ALA A 201 -27.23 7.92 -4.66
CA ALA A 201 -27.10 9.01 -5.60
C ALA A 201 -26.78 8.47 -7.00
N SER A 202 -27.29 9.11 -8.06
CA SER A 202 -27.17 8.54 -9.40
C SER A 202 -25.81 8.83 -10.04
N THR A 203 -25.10 7.78 -10.46
CA THR A 203 -23.91 7.87 -11.33
C THR A 203 -24.23 8.40 -12.73
N LEU A 204 -25.53 8.59 -13.05
CA LEU A 204 -25.99 9.26 -14.27
C LEU A 204 -25.89 10.79 -14.18
N THR A 205 -25.45 11.35 -13.04
CA THR A 205 -25.35 12.80 -12.80
C THR A 205 -24.13 13.19 -11.96
N ASP A 206 -23.61 14.37 -12.26
CA ASP A 206 -22.36 14.96 -11.76
C ASP A 206 -22.64 16.43 -11.36
N VAL A 207 -22.37 16.82 -10.10
CA VAL A 207 -22.74 18.15 -9.56
C VAL A 207 -21.53 19.09 -9.60
N LEU A 208 -21.61 20.10 -10.46
CA LEU A 208 -20.48 21.01 -10.75
C LEU A 208 -20.35 22.13 -9.71
N ASP A 209 -21.48 22.64 -9.23
CA ASP A 209 -21.53 23.80 -8.33
C ASP A 209 -22.76 23.79 -7.42
N TYR A 210 -22.55 24.17 -6.15
CA TYR A 210 -23.60 24.46 -5.18
C TYR A 210 -23.62 25.96 -4.84
N ASP A 211 -24.73 26.66 -5.11
CA ASP A 211 -25.02 27.99 -4.53
C ASP A 211 -25.98 27.84 -3.34
N LEU A 212 -25.41 27.61 -2.16
CA LEU A 212 -26.14 27.45 -0.90
C LEU A 212 -26.26 28.80 -0.19
N THR A 213 -27.48 29.33 -0.15
CA THR A 213 -27.84 30.46 0.73
C THR A 213 -28.64 29.95 1.92
N LEU A 214 -28.22 30.28 3.14
CA LEU A 214 -28.80 29.81 4.39
C LEU A 214 -28.93 30.94 5.41
N GLU A 215 -30.14 31.21 5.90
CA GLU A 215 -30.35 31.95 7.14
C GLU A 215 -30.44 30.97 8.32
N VAL A 216 -29.64 31.24 9.35
CA VAL A 216 -29.55 30.46 10.59
C VAL A 216 -30.14 31.30 11.72
N VAL A 217 -31.15 30.76 12.42
CA VAL A 217 -31.83 31.43 13.54
C VAL A 217 -31.63 30.62 14.81
N PRO A 218 -30.54 30.85 15.59
CA PRO A 218 -30.17 29.95 16.70
C PRO A 218 -31.20 29.93 17.83
N ALA A 219 -31.90 31.04 18.06
CA ALA A 219 -32.91 31.18 19.11
C ALA A 219 -34.10 30.20 18.95
N THR A 220 -34.48 29.87 17.72
CA THR A 220 -35.52 28.88 17.39
C THR A 220 -34.95 27.62 16.75
N ARG A 221 -33.62 27.52 16.64
CA ARG A 221 -32.87 26.49 15.90
C ARG A 221 -33.36 26.33 14.45
N THR A 222 -33.89 27.38 13.84
CA THR A 222 -34.50 27.30 12.51
C THR A 222 -33.45 27.56 11.42
N LEU A 223 -33.52 26.76 10.36
CA LEU A 223 -32.86 27.00 9.08
C LEU A 223 -33.89 27.45 8.06
N ILE A 224 -33.54 28.46 7.26
CA ILE A 224 -34.32 28.92 6.10
C ILE A 224 -33.33 29.07 4.96
N GLY A 225 -33.38 28.22 3.95
CA GLY A 225 -32.33 28.13 2.95
C GLY A 225 -32.83 27.85 1.54
N THR A 226 -31.94 28.10 0.57
CA THR A 226 -32.12 27.71 -0.82
C THR A 226 -30.78 27.26 -1.38
N ASN A 227 -30.71 26.07 -1.96
CA ASN A 227 -29.54 25.62 -2.73
C ASN A 227 -29.88 25.66 -4.22
N THR A 228 -28.93 26.07 -5.06
CA THR A 228 -29.00 25.89 -6.51
C THR A 228 -27.87 24.96 -6.93
N MET A 229 -28.23 23.75 -7.36
CA MET A 229 -27.32 22.73 -7.85
C MET A 229 -27.15 22.91 -9.36
N THR A 230 -25.91 23.08 -9.82
CA THR A 230 -25.57 23.02 -11.26
C THR A 230 -25.16 21.60 -11.59
N VAL A 231 -25.96 20.90 -12.39
CA VAL A 231 -25.84 19.45 -12.61
C VAL A 231 -25.56 19.15 -14.08
N ARG A 232 -24.57 18.28 -14.33
CA ARG A 232 -24.29 17.67 -15.63
C ARG A 232 -24.96 16.30 -15.72
N SER A 233 -25.59 16.00 -16.85
CA SER A 233 -25.99 14.63 -17.17
C SER A 233 -24.78 13.82 -17.66
N VAL A 234 -24.55 12.65 -17.09
CA VAL A 234 -23.51 11.71 -17.51
C VAL A 234 -24.03 10.72 -18.57
N ALA A 235 -25.36 10.61 -18.71
CA ALA A 235 -26.02 9.69 -19.63
C ALA A 235 -27.01 10.37 -20.58
N ASP A 236 -27.33 9.70 -21.68
CA ASP A 236 -28.39 10.12 -22.60
C ASP A 236 -29.79 9.71 -22.09
N GLY A 237 -30.77 10.59 -22.32
CA GLY A 237 -32.16 10.33 -21.97
C GLY A 237 -32.52 10.58 -20.50
N LEU A 238 -31.69 11.32 -19.75
CA LEU A 238 -31.95 11.62 -18.34
C LEU A 238 -33.20 12.50 -18.20
N THR A 239 -34.24 12.00 -17.50
CA THR A 239 -35.51 12.72 -17.25
C THR A 239 -35.76 13.04 -15.78
N ALA A 240 -34.85 12.66 -14.88
CA ALA A 240 -34.98 12.89 -13.45
C ALA A 240 -33.61 13.14 -12.79
N PHE A 241 -33.58 13.97 -11.75
CA PHE A 241 -32.41 14.18 -10.88
C PHE A 241 -32.74 13.82 -9.43
N ARG A 242 -31.78 13.28 -8.68
CA ARG A 242 -31.96 12.90 -7.27
C ARG A 242 -31.04 13.69 -6.35
N PHE A 243 -31.61 14.14 -5.24
CA PHE A 243 -30.89 14.78 -4.14
C PHE A 243 -31.49 14.35 -2.80
N ASP A 244 -30.71 14.50 -1.75
CA ASP A 244 -31.07 14.12 -0.40
C ASP A 244 -31.42 15.36 0.45
N LEU A 245 -32.51 15.26 1.23
CA LEU A 245 -32.90 16.26 2.22
C LEU A 245 -33.77 15.61 3.29
N HIS A 246 -33.42 15.77 4.57
CA HIS A 246 -34.12 15.17 5.70
C HIS A 246 -35.59 15.63 5.79
N PRO A 247 -36.56 14.77 6.16
CA PRO A 247 -37.98 15.03 5.94
C PRO A 247 -38.61 15.97 6.99
N VAL A 248 -37.80 16.52 7.90
CA VAL A 248 -38.18 17.59 8.84
C VAL A 248 -38.31 18.95 8.14
N PHE A 249 -37.75 19.11 6.94
CA PHE A 249 -37.79 20.36 6.20
C PHE A 249 -39.02 20.45 5.30
N ALA A 250 -39.77 21.54 5.45
CA ALA A 250 -40.79 21.94 4.50
C ALA A 250 -40.10 22.54 3.26
N ILE A 251 -40.32 21.93 2.10
CA ILE A 251 -39.84 22.43 0.81
C ILE A 251 -40.79 23.53 0.34
N SER A 252 -40.24 24.71 0.04
CA SER A 252 -40.99 25.91 -0.40
C SER A 252 -40.94 26.14 -1.91
N GLU A 253 -39.86 25.72 -2.58
CA GLU A 253 -39.72 25.75 -4.04
C GLU A 253 -38.89 24.56 -4.53
N VAL A 254 -39.27 24.00 -5.69
CA VAL A 254 -38.40 23.18 -6.53
C VAL A 254 -38.53 23.68 -7.97
N SER A 255 -37.42 23.95 -8.63
CA SER A 255 -37.40 24.37 -10.04
C SER A 255 -36.22 23.80 -10.81
N VAL A 256 -36.44 23.57 -12.10
CA VAL A 256 -35.44 23.16 -13.09
C VAL A 256 -35.27 24.32 -14.07
N ASN A 257 -34.05 24.82 -14.24
CA ASN A 257 -33.74 26.00 -15.07
C ASN A 257 -34.57 27.26 -14.72
N GLY A 258 -35.07 27.36 -13.48
CA GLY A 258 -35.95 28.44 -13.01
C GLY A 258 -37.45 28.24 -13.31
N ALA A 259 -37.84 27.18 -14.03
CA ALA A 259 -39.24 26.77 -14.17
C ALA A 259 -39.65 25.83 -13.04
N ALA A 260 -40.83 26.04 -12.44
CA ALA A 260 -41.32 25.20 -11.34
C ALA A 260 -41.44 23.72 -11.79
N ALA A 261 -40.89 22.81 -10.99
CA ALA A 261 -40.75 21.39 -11.33
C ALA A 261 -41.46 20.48 -10.32
N ALA A 262 -42.00 19.36 -10.81
CA ALA A 262 -42.57 18.33 -9.95
C ALA A 262 -41.45 17.56 -9.24
N TYR A 263 -41.70 17.14 -8.00
CA TYR A 263 -40.79 16.29 -7.24
C TYR A 263 -41.56 15.24 -6.44
N THR A 264 -40.92 14.11 -6.18
CA THR A 264 -41.42 13.02 -5.33
C THR A 264 -40.37 12.66 -4.29
N ARG A 265 -40.77 12.51 -3.03
CA ARG A 265 -39.91 11.91 -2.00
C ARG A 265 -39.97 10.39 -2.14
N LEU A 266 -38.84 9.76 -2.47
CA LEU A 266 -38.76 8.31 -2.68
C LEU A 266 -38.66 7.55 -1.35
N ASP A 267 -37.91 8.09 -0.39
CA ASP A 267 -37.79 7.56 0.97
C ASP A 267 -37.46 8.69 1.98
N PRO A 268 -37.24 8.41 3.29
CA PRO A 268 -36.97 9.46 4.28
C PRO A 268 -35.79 10.38 3.93
N ARG A 269 -34.79 9.93 3.17
CA ARG A 269 -33.62 10.72 2.77
C ARG A 269 -33.78 11.29 1.36
N THR A 270 -34.08 10.45 0.37
CA THR A 270 -33.94 10.77 -1.06
C THR A 270 -35.21 11.39 -1.67
N LEU A 271 -35.03 12.43 -2.49
CA LEU A 271 -36.06 12.99 -3.37
C LEU A 271 -35.62 12.91 -4.84
N GLU A 272 -36.61 12.87 -5.72
CA GLU A 272 -36.45 12.85 -7.17
C GLU A 272 -37.22 14.02 -7.79
N VAL A 273 -36.56 14.80 -8.63
CA VAL A 273 -37.13 15.94 -9.38
C VAL A 273 -37.33 15.51 -10.83
N THR A 274 -38.53 15.69 -11.36
CA THR A 274 -38.81 15.52 -12.79
C THR A 274 -38.19 16.67 -13.57
N LEU A 275 -37.35 16.35 -14.56
CA LEU A 275 -36.73 17.36 -15.41
C LEU A 275 -37.72 17.90 -16.46
N ASP A 276 -37.48 19.12 -16.93
CA ASP A 276 -38.30 19.82 -17.94
C ASP A 276 -38.30 19.15 -19.32
N ARG A 277 -37.30 18.30 -19.57
CA ARG A 277 -37.14 17.45 -20.77
C ARG A 277 -36.19 16.29 -20.48
N ALA A 278 -35.98 15.43 -21.48
CA ALA A 278 -34.83 14.54 -21.49
C ALA A 278 -33.53 15.32 -21.79
N TYR A 279 -32.46 14.96 -21.10
CA TYR A 279 -31.10 15.51 -21.28
C TYR A 279 -30.16 14.47 -21.91
N GLY A 280 -29.31 14.93 -22.83
CA GLY A 280 -28.21 14.15 -23.40
C GLY A 280 -26.96 14.15 -22.50
N ALA A 281 -26.05 13.21 -22.73
CA ALA A 281 -24.78 13.15 -22.01
C ALA A 281 -23.95 14.43 -22.26
N GLY A 282 -23.42 15.00 -21.18
CA GLY A 282 -22.68 16.26 -21.17
C GLY A 282 -23.53 17.54 -21.13
N GLU A 283 -24.85 17.46 -21.28
CA GLU A 283 -25.72 18.62 -21.07
C GLU A 283 -25.78 19.03 -19.59
N VAL A 284 -26.00 20.33 -19.34
CA VAL A 284 -26.03 20.92 -18.00
C VAL A 284 -27.37 21.63 -17.76
N PHE A 285 -27.93 21.45 -16.57
CA PHE A 285 -29.15 22.10 -16.08
C PHE A 285 -28.95 22.58 -14.64
N THR A 286 -29.85 23.44 -14.14
CA THR A 286 -29.86 23.82 -12.73
C THR A 286 -31.10 23.29 -12.01
N VAL A 287 -30.90 22.73 -10.81
CA VAL A 287 -31.99 22.33 -9.91
C VAL A 287 -31.90 23.18 -8.65
N ARG A 288 -32.94 23.98 -8.42
CA ARG A 288 -33.03 24.87 -7.26
C ARG A 288 -34.06 24.35 -6.27
N VAL A 289 -33.68 24.24 -5.01
CA VAL A 289 -34.50 23.73 -3.91
C VAL A 289 -34.50 24.75 -2.77
N GLY A 290 -35.67 25.27 -2.42
CA GLY A 290 -35.88 26.11 -1.23
C GLY A 290 -36.54 25.32 -0.11
N TYR A 291 -36.09 25.54 1.12
CA TYR A 291 -36.47 24.72 2.27
C TYR A 291 -36.44 25.53 3.57
N SER A 292 -37.26 25.13 4.55
CA SER A 292 -37.16 25.65 5.91
C SER A 292 -37.61 24.64 6.96
N GLY A 293 -37.09 24.75 8.18
CA GLY A 293 -37.44 23.86 9.29
C GLY A 293 -36.43 23.90 10.43
N VAL A 294 -36.61 23.03 11.42
CA VAL A 294 -35.63 22.80 12.49
C VAL A 294 -34.89 21.50 12.15
N PRO A 295 -33.56 21.52 11.94
CA PRO A 295 -32.79 20.32 11.65
C PRO A 295 -32.75 19.36 12.84
N VAL A 296 -32.53 18.08 12.57
CA VAL A 296 -32.26 17.08 13.60
C VAL A 296 -30.76 17.02 13.84
N SER A 297 -30.31 17.37 15.04
CA SER A 297 -28.94 17.13 15.51
C SER A 297 -28.71 15.61 15.69
N GLY A 298 -27.54 15.11 15.31
CA GLY A 298 -27.11 13.73 15.55
C GLY A 298 -26.57 13.50 16.97
N GLY A 299 -26.78 14.46 17.89
CA GLY A 299 -26.04 14.56 19.14
C GLY A 299 -24.61 15.06 18.90
N ASP A 300 -23.65 14.56 19.67
CA ASP A 300 -22.23 14.88 19.48
C ASP A 300 -21.64 14.23 18.20
N TRP A 301 -22.29 13.22 17.64
CA TRP A 301 -21.79 12.43 16.49
C TRP A 301 -22.59 12.70 15.20
N GLY A 302 -22.62 13.97 14.79
CA GLY A 302 -23.01 14.37 13.44
C GLY A 302 -24.13 15.41 13.33
N SER A 303 -24.41 15.79 12.08
CA SER A 303 -25.38 16.81 11.69
C SER A 303 -24.99 18.22 12.17
N ILE A 304 -25.93 19.16 12.07
CA ILE A 304 -25.82 20.51 12.63
C ILE A 304 -26.24 20.53 14.10
N ASN A 305 -25.43 21.20 14.92
CA ASN A 305 -25.60 21.32 16.36
C ASN A 305 -25.84 22.79 16.76
N PHE A 306 -26.73 23.00 17.75
CA PHE A 306 -27.09 24.32 18.29
C PHE A 306 -26.87 24.32 19.81
N ARG A 307 -25.93 25.14 20.29
CA ARG A 307 -25.47 25.17 21.68
C ARG A 307 -25.46 26.60 22.24
N THR A 308 -25.33 26.70 23.56
CA THR A 308 -25.02 27.95 24.27
C THR A 308 -23.74 27.73 25.06
N ARG A 309 -22.68 28.46 24.73
CA ARG A 309 -21.34 28.30 25.31
C ARG A 309 -20.91 29.60 25.99
N ALA A 310 -20.61 29.56 27.29
CA ALA A 310 -20.32 30.75 28.11
C ALA A 310 -21.35 31.91 27.99
N GLY A 311 -22.61 31.59 27.67
CA GLY A 311 -23.68 32.57 27.42
C GLY A 311 -23.79 33.08 25.97
N ALA A 312 -22.81 32.79 25.10
CA ALA A 312 -22.89 33.06 23.67
C ALA A 312 -23.67 31.97 22.93
N GLN A 313 -24.33 32.33 21.82
CA GLN A 313 -24.93 31.36 20.90
C GLN A 313 -23.86 30.70 20.03
N GLU A 314 -24.05 29.42 19.75
CA GLU A 314 -23.13 28.60 18.95
C GLU A 314 -23.92 27.68 18.02
N VAL A 315 -23.50 27.63 16.74
CA VAL A 315 -23.99 26.67 15.75
C VAL A 315 -22.79 26.11 15.00
N TRP A 316 -22.74 24.80 14.75
CA TRP A 316 -21.71 24.18 13.90
C TRP A 316 -22.20 22.90 13.24
N THR A 317 -21.56 22.52 12.14
CA THR A 317 -21.83 21.30 11.36
C THR A 317 -20.80 20.20 11.63
N LEU A 318 -21.21 18.95 11.43
CA LEU A 318 -20.38 17.75 11.42
C LEU A 318 -21.03 16.75 10.44
N SER A 319 -20.72 16.86 9.15
CA SER A 319 -21.52 16.20 8.09
C SER A 319 -21.07 14.77 7.75
N GLN A 320 -19.88 14.34 8.18
CA GLN A 320 -19.39 12.96 8.03
C GLN A 320 -20.29 11.96 8.81
N PRO A 321 -20.46 10.70 8.39
CA PRO A 321 -20.25 10.16 7.04
C PRO A 321 -21.50 10.33 6.12
N TRP A 322 -22.68 10.58 6.68
CA TRP A 322 -23.97 10.62 5.96
C TRP A 322 -24.91 11.72 6.46
N ASN A 323 -24.35 12.82 6.98
CA ASN A 323 -25.09 13.87 7.70
C ASN A 323 -25.08 15.23 6.97
N SER A 324 -24.84 15.28 5.66
CA SER A 324 -24.99 16.52 4.88
C SER A 324 -26.48 16.83 4.67
N TYR A 325 -27.25 15.82 4.26
CA TYR A 325 -28.69 15.94 3.96
C TYR A 325 -29.57 16.37 5.15
N THR A 326 -29.04 16.34 6.38
CA THR A 326 -29.76 16.72 7.61
C THR A 326 -29.85 18.22 7.85
N TRP A 327 -29.09 19.03 7.10
CA TRP A 327 -29.09 20.49 7.22
C TRP A 327 -29.14 21.27 5.89
N TRP A 328 -28.84 20.64 4.75
CA TRP A 328 -28.97 21.23 3.41
C TRP A 328 -29.27 20.20 2.32
N PRO A 329 -30.01 20.57 1.25
CA PRO A 329 -30.29 19.68 0.13
C PRO A 329 -29.05 19.52 -0.76
N CYS A 330 -28.58 18.28 -0.94
CA CYS A 330 -27.33 17.97 -1.65
C CYS A 330 -27.36 16.56 -2.25
N LYS A 331 -26.44 16.25 -3.17
CA LYS A 331 -26.15 14.87 -3.58
C LYS A 331 -25.12 14.31 -2.60
N ASP A 332 -25.56 13.72 -1.49
CA ASP A 332 -24.73 13.39 -0.31
C ASP A 332 -23.92 12.08 -0.52
N ASP A 333 -22.92 12.19 -1.41
CA ASP A 333 -22.14 11.13 -2.08
C ASP A 333 -20.64 11.52 -2.07
N ASN A 334 -19.74 10.60 -1.70
CA ASN A 334 -18.29 10.86 -1.58
C ASN A 334 -17.55 10.99 -2.93
N THR A 335 -18.15 10.48 -3.99
CA THR A 335 -17.55 10.39 -5.33
C THR A 335 -17.77 11.67 -6.14
N ASP A 336 -18.83 12.41 -5.84
CA ASP A 336 -19.26 13.63 -6.53
C ASP A 336 -18.81 14.88 -5.77
N LYS A 337 -17.70 15.48 -6.24
CA LYS A 337 -17.10 16.68 -5.64
C LYS A 337 -17.49 17.92 -6.46
N ALA A 338 -18.21 18.83 -5.82
CA ALA A 338 -18.67 20.08 -6.44
C ALA A 338 -17.84 21.28 -5.96
N THR A 339 -17.80 22.35 -6.74
CA THR A 339 -17.39 23.67 -6.21
C THR A 339 -18.56 24.34 -5.47
N ALA A 340 -18.33 25.33 -4.61
CA ALA A 340 -19.40 25.85 -3.74
C ALA A 340 -19.31 27.35 -3.40
N THR A 341 -20.43 28.05 -3.56
CA THR A 341 -20.73 29.35 -2.96
C THR A 341 -21.56 29.13 -1.70
N LEU A 342 -21.07 29.58 -0.55
CA LEU A 342 -21.72 29.36 0.75
C LEU A 342 -22.07 30.71 1.40
N THR A 343 -23.35 31.06 1.42
CA THR A 343 -23.86 32.35 1.89
C THR A 343 -24.66 32.19 3.19
N PHE A 344 -24.05 32.52 4.33
CA PHE A 344 -24.66 32.38 5.65
C PHE A 344 -25.16 33.73 6.17
N THR A 345 -26.43 33.81 6.56
CA THR A 345 -27.03 34.97 7.25
C THR A 345 -27.32 34.60 8.70
N VAL A 346 -26.76 35.36 9.64
CA VAL A 346 -26.76 35.09 11.09
C VAL A 346 -27.15 36.35 11.89
N PRO A 347 -27.55 36.22 13.17
CA PRO A 347 -27.69 37.37 14.06
C PRO A 347 -26.41 38.19 14.18
N GLN A 348 -26.56 39.51 14.32
CA GLN A 348 -25.45 40.42 14.59
C GLN A 348 -24.74 40.06 15.90
N GLY A 349 -23.42 40.01 15.86
CA GLY A 349 -22.56 39.55 16.97
C GLY A 349 -22.00 38.13 16.78
N LEU A 350 -22.52 37.37 15.81
CA LEU A 350 -21.91 36.11 15.39
C LEU A 350 -20.95 36.30 14.21
N VAL A 351 -19.87 35.54 14.22
CA VAL A 351 -18.85 35.41 13.18
C VAL A 351 -18.96 34.01 12.60
N VAL A 352 -18.96 33.89 11.27
CA VAL A 352 -19.00 32.60 10.57
C VAL A 352 -17.61 32.22 10.07
N ALA A 353 -17.21 30.97 10.31
CA ALA A 353 -16.13 30.26 9.63
C ALA A 353 -16.74 29.19 8.71
N SER A 354 -16.15 28.97 7.52
CA SER A 354 -16.60 28.00 6.51
C SER A 354 -15.47 27.75 5.49
N ASN A 355 -15.67 26.85 4.52
CA ASN A 355 -14.70 26.48 3.48
C ASN A 355 -14.30 27.66 2.56
N GLY A 356 -13.13 27.57 1.93
CA GLY A 356 -12.66 28.49 0.88
C GLY A 356 -12.45 29.94 1.33
N LEU A 357 -12.50 30.88 0.39
CA LEU A 357 -12.17 32.29 0.62
C LEU A 357 -13.41 33.14 0.92
N LEU A 358 -13.31 33.99 1.95
CA LEU A 358 -14.34 34.97 2.32
C LEU A 358 -14.39 36.09 1.25
N GLN A 359 -15.46 36.10 0.46
CA GLN A 359 -15.67 37.06 -0.63
C GLN A 359 -16.26 38.37 -0.14
N ALA A 360 -17.19 38.31 0.83
CA ALA A 360 -17.91 39.49 1.31
C ALA A 360 -18.49 39.30 2.71
N VAL A 361 -18.65 40.42 3.44
CA VAL A 361 -19.50 40.54 4.63
C VAL A 361 -20.42 41.75 4.45
N ASP A 362 -21.73 41.58 4.65
CA ASP A 362 -22.71 42.68 4.59
C ASP A 362 -23.79 42.59 5.68
N VAL A 363 -24.56 43.66 5.82
CA VAL A 363 -25.68 43.79 6.77
C VAL A 363 -26.97 43.82 5.95
N PRO A 364 -27.63 42.68 5.68
CA PRO A 364 -28.79 42.63 4.78
C PRO A 364 -30.08 43.17 5.41
N ALA A 365 -30.14 43.24 6.74
CA ALA A 365 -31.22 43.81 7.52
C ALA A 365 -30.69 44.21 8.90
N ALA A 366 -31.42 45.06 9.63
CA ALA A 366 -31.08 45.42 11.00
C ALA A 366 -30.99 44.17 11.90
N GLY A 367 -29.91 44.06 12.69
CA GLY A 367 -29.68 42.91 13.58
C GLY A 367 -29.22 41.62 12.88
N LYS A 368 -28.94 41.64 11.58
CA LYS A 368 -28.40 40.49 10.82
C LYS A 368 -27.08 40.83 10.14
N VAL A 369 -26.17 39.85 10.06
CA VAL A 369 -24.92 39.92 9.29
C VAL A 369 -24.89 38.74 8.34
N ARG A 370 -24.37 38.96 7.13
CA ARG A 370 -24.22 37.94 6.09
C ARG A 370 -22.76 37.78 5.70
N TYR A 371 -22.30 36.54 5.61
CA TYR A 371 -20.98 36.15 5.13
C TYR A 371 -21.14 35.38 3.82
N ARG A 372 -20.33 35.68 2.80
CA ARG A 372 -20.24 34.89 1.56
C ARG A 372 -18.86 34.28 1.43
N TRP A 373 -18.82 32.97 1.36
CA TRP A 373 -17.63 32.17 1.10
C TRP A 373 -17.70 31.57 -0.30
N ARG A 374 -16.53 31.29 -0.88
CA ARG A 374 -16.40 30.57 -2.15
C ARG A 374 -15.23 29.61 -2.07
N THR A 375 -15.46 28.34 -2.34
CA THR A 375 -14.41 27.42 -2.78
C THR A 375 -14.57 27.08 -4.26
N ASN A 376 -13.45 26.99 -4.95
CA ASN A 376 -13.29 26.69 -6.37
C ASN A 376 -12.53 25.38 -6.58
N TYR A 377 -12.12 24.72 -5.50
CA TYR A 377 -11.72 23.32 -5.53
C TYR A 377 -12.96 22.44 -5.40
N PRO A 378 -13.02 21.29 -6.10
CA PRO A 378 -14.04 20.28 -5.85
C PRO A 378 -13.99 19.84 -4.38
N THR A 379 -15.16 19.82 -3.72
CA THR A 379 -15.33 19.48 -2.31
C THR A 379 -16.45 18.45 -2.18
N ALA A 380 -16.23 17.38 -1.42
CA ALA A 380 -17.27 16.39 -1.14
C ALA A 380 -18.34 16.99 -0.19
N PRO A 381 -19.63 16.61 -0.29
CA PRO A 381 -20.71 17.17 0.53
C PRO A 381 -20.45 17.12 2.03
N TYR A 382 -19.83 16.03 2.51
CA TYR A 382 -19.56 15.82 3.93
C TYR A 382 -18.46 16.77 4.48
N LEU A 383 -17.68 17.40 3.61
CA LEU A 383 -16.62 18.36 3.95
C LEU A 383 -17.12 19.81 3.96
N ILE A 384 -18.31 20.07 3.40
CA ILE A 384 -18.96 21.38 3.43
C ILE A 384 -19.39 21.69 4.88
N CYS A 385 -18.93 22.82 5.40
CA CYS A 385 -19.04 23.15 6.81
C CYS A 385 -19.48 24.60 7.07
N PHE A 386 -19.98 24.85 8.28
CA PHE A 386 -19.80 26.14 8.93
C PHE A 386 -19.75 26.03 10.46
N GLY A 387 -19.07 26.98 11.08
CA GLY A 387 -19.15 27.30 12.51
C GLY A 387 -19.58 28.76 12.69
N ALA A 388 -20.51 29.03 13.60
CA ALA A 388 -21.06 30.36 13.87
C ALA A 388 -21.19 30.62 15.37
N THR A 389 -20.29 31.45 15.92
CA THR A 389 -20.35 31.95 17.30
C THR A 389 -19.64 33.30 17.42
N ASN A 390 -19.44 33.82 18.63
CA ASN A 390 -18.74 35.08 18.91
C ASN A 390 -17.20 34.99 18.77
N TYR A 391 -16.67 34.32 17.74
CA TYR A 391 -15.23 34.01 17.62
C TYR A 391 -14.32 35.24 17.68
N ASN A 392 -13.22 35.10 18.43
CA ASN A 392 -12.02 35.89 18.18
C ASN A 392 -11.31 35.31 16.94
N ARG A 393 -11.10 36.12 15.90
CA ARG A 393 -10.35 35.72 14.70
C ARG A 393 -8.88 36.14 14.81
N PHE A 394 -7.97 35.23 14.48
CA PHE A 394 -6.55 35.48 14.29
C PHE A 394 -6.15 35.02 12.88
N GLN A 395 -5.21 35.73 12.24
CA GLN A 395 -4.81 35.44 10.85
C GLN A 395 -3.29 35.52 10.70
N THR A 396 -2.74 34.70 9.82
CA THR A 396 -1.34 34.78 9.39
C THR A 396 -1.16 34.13 8.00
N SER A 397 0.08 33.76 7.65
CA SER A 397 0.37 32.92 6.49
C SER A 397 1.47 31.90 6.77
N TRP A 398 1.61 30.95 5.84
CA TRP A 398 2.78 30.09 5.64
C TRP A 398 3.41 30.42 4.29
N ASN A 399 4.75 30.46 4.21
CA ASN A 399 5.50 30.72 2.98
C ASN A 399 6.17 29.43 2.51
N TYR A 400 5.88 29.02 1.29
CA TYR A 400 6.35 27.76 0.70
C TYR A 400 7.36 27.97 -0.44
N GLY A 401 8.00 29.14 -0.50
CA GLY A 401 8.99 29.52 -1.52
C GLY A 401 8.37 29.89 -2.88
N GLY A 402 7.33 29.18 -3.32
CA GLY A 402 6.53 29.53 -4.50
C GLY A 402 5.47 30.61 -4.27
N GLY A 403 5.17 30.95 -3.01
CA GLY A 403 4.14 31.91 -2.63
C GLY A 403 3.78 31.85 -1.14
N THR A 404 2.62 32.40 -0.78
CA THR A 404 2.09 32.40 0.59
C THR A 404 0.69 31.83 0.67
N LEU A 405 0.48 30.84 1.53
CA LEU A 405 -0.83 30.31 1.89
C LEU A 405 -1.42 31.12 3.06
N PRO A 406 -2.62 31.73 2.95
CA PRO A 406 -3.32 32.32 4.08
C PRO A 406 -3.67 31.28 5.14
N LEU A 407 -3.54 31.65 6.42
CA LEU A 407 -3.90 30.82 7.57
C LEU A 407 -4.90 31.58 8.47
N ASP A 408 -6.10 31.03 8.60
CA ASP A 408 -7.21 31.63 9.36
C ASP A 408 -7.57 30.81 10.61
N PHE A 409 -7.62 31.46 11.77
CA PHE A 409 -7.97 30.83 13.05
C PHE A 409 -9.17 31.51 13.69
N TYR A 410 -10.11 30.71 14.20
CA TYR A 410 -11.33 31.16 14.87
C TYR A 410 -11.44 30.51 16.24
N ILE A 411 -11.23 31.28 17.31
CA ILE A 411 -11.05 30.79 18.69
C ILE A 411 -12.20 31.30 19.57
N TYR A 412 -12.66 30.49 20.53
CA TYR A 412 -13.62 30.94 21.53
C TYR A 412 -12.98 32.05 22.41
N PRO A 413 -13.62 33.22 22.61
CA PRO A 413 -13.01 34.33 23.36
C PRO A 413 -12.56 33.97 24.78
N GLU A 414 -13.23 33.01 25.43
CA GLU A 414 -12.88 32.52 26.76
C GLU A 414 -11.66 31.57 26.80
N GLN A 415 -11.17 31.10 25.64
CA GLN A 415 -9.97 30.26 25.52
C GLN A 415 -8.81 30.96 24.77
N ASP A 416 -9.09 32.07 24.09
CA ASP A 416 -8.13 32.80 23.29
C ASP A 416 -6.98 33.38 24.13
N SER A 417 -5.83 32.71 24.08
CA SER A 417 -4.66 32.98 24.90
C SER A 417 -3.38 32.87 24.08
N ALA A 418 -2.30 33.50 24.56
CA ALA A 418 -1.00 33.45 23.88
C ALA A 418 -0.48 32.01 23.70
N GLY A 419 -0.75 31.11 24.66
CA GLY A 419 -0.40 29.70 24.55
C GLY A 419 -1.19 28.94 23.48
N ILE A 420 -2.52 29.16 23.41
CA ILE A 420 -3.38 28.56 22.37
C ILE A 420 -2.98 29.06 20.98
N ARG A 421 -2.74 30.37 20.82
CA ARG A 421 -2.25 30.93 19.55
C ARG A 421 -0.86 30.40 19.17
N ALA A 422 0.04 30.20 20.15
CA ALA A 422 1.37 29.64 19.89
C ALA A 422 1.30 28.16 19.46
N ALA A 423 0.40 27.36 20.03
CA ALA A 423 0.18 25.98 19.60
C ALA A 423 -0.35 25.91 18.16
N LEU A 424 -1.41 26.68 17.85
CA LEU A 424 -1.98 26.78 16.50
C LEU A 424 -0.97 27.22 15.44
N LEU A 425 0.02 28.04 15.80
CA LEU A 425 1.08 28.47 14.87
C LEU A 425 2.04 27.36 14.43
N ARG A 426 2.12 26.23 15.16
CA ARG A 426 2.92 25.05 14.76
C ARG A 426 2.39 24.36 13.50
N VAL A 427 1.17 24.70 13.07
CA VAL A 427 0.63 24.23 11.79
C VAL A 427 1.48 24.65 10.58
N ARG A 428 2.29 25.73 10.69
CA ARG A 428 3.26 26.09 9.65
C ARG A 428 4.37 25.05 9.49
N ASP A 429 4.82 24.47 10.60
CA ASP A 429 5.88 23.48 10.63
C ASP A 429 5.32 22.13 10.14
N MET A 430 4.10 21.78 10.56
CA MET A 430 3.35 20.62 10.05
C MET A 430 3.07 20.73 8.54
N LEU A 431 2.63 21.91 8.05
CA LEU A 431 2.47 22.19 6.61
C LEU A 431 3.77 21.98 5.84
N SER A 432 4.92 22.33 6.44
CA SER A 432 6.24 22.15 5.84
C SER A 432 6.65 20.67 5.81
N VAL A 433 6.41 19.93 6.90
CA VAL A 433 6.66 18.48 7.00
C VAL A 433 5.80 17.70 6.00
N PHE A 434 4.48 17.91 6.00
CA PHE A 434 3.56 17.19 5.12
C PHE A 434 3.71 17.63 3.66
N SER A 435 4.00 18.90 3.37
CA SER A 435 4.32 19.30 1.99
C SER A 435 5.62 18.71 1.46
N THR A 436 6.53 18.29 2.34
CA THR A 436 7.76 17.57 1.97
C THR A 436 7.49 16.07 1.75
N ALA A 437 6.54 15.48 2.47
CA ALA A 437 6.21 14.05 2.39
C ALA A 437 5.15 13.69 1.34
N TYR A 438 4.18 14.57 1.12
CA TYR A 438 2.97 14.34 0.30
C TYR A 438 2.83 15.38 -0.84
N GLY A 439 3.88 16.16 -1.08
CA GLY A 439 3.90 17.32 -1.99
C GLY A 439 3.09 18.52 -1.45
N LEU A 440 3.31 19.71 -2.02
CA LEU A 440 2.67 20.97 -1.59
C LEU A 440 1.16 20.86 -1.33
N TYR A 441 0.68 21.47 -0.24
CA TYR A 441 -0.73 21.57 0.16
C TYR A 441 -1.69 21.72 -1.05
N PRO A 442 -2.74 20.89 -1.19
CA PRO A 442 -3.54 20.86 -2.42
C PRO A 442 -4.34 22.15 -2.68
N PHE A 443 -4.90 22.76 -1.64
CA PHE A 443 -5.80 23.92 -1.77
C PHE A 443 -5.06 25.28 -1.78
N LEU A 444 -3.87 25.31 -2.40
CA LEU A 444 -2.93 26.45 -2.39
C LEU A 444 -3.50 27.79 -2.90
N ALA A 445 -4.54 27.78 -3.74
CA ALA A 445 -5.18 28.99 -4.24
C ALA A 445 -6.17 29.62 -3.23
N GLU A 446 -6.43 28.97 -2.09
CA GLU A 446 -7.41 29.43 -1.10
C GLU A 446 -6.74 29.70 0.26
N LYS A 447 -6.83 28.78 1.22
CA LYS A 447 -6.31 28.93 2.59
C LYS A 447 -6.17 27.54 3.23
N TYR A 448 -5.52 27.49 4.39
CA TYR A 448 -5.90 26.54 5.44
C TYR A 448 -6.46 27.32 6.64
N GLY A 449 -7.19 26.66 7.52
CA GLY A 449 -7.64 27.28 8.76
C GLY A 449 -8.25 26.29 9.76
N ILE A 450 -8.34 26.73 11.01
CA ILE A 450 -8.93 25.96 12.11
C ILE A 450 -9.98 26.83 12.80
N TYR A 451 -11.19 26.30 12.98
CA TYR A 451 -12.23 26.89 13.82
C TYR A 451 -12.53 26.02 15.04
N GLN A 452 -12.72 26.66 16.19
CA GLN A 452 -13.10 25.93 17.39
C GLN A 452 -14.57 25.55 17.34
N PHE A 453 -14.90 24.30 17.64
CA PHE A 453 -16.29 23.81 17.69
C PHE A 453 -16.56 22.91 18.89
N GLY A 454 -17.83 22.56 19.12
CA GLY A 454 -18.30 21.91 20.35
C GLY A 454 -18.15 20.39 20.38
N PHE A 455 -17.44 19.78 19.44
CA PHE A 455 -17.12 18.35 19.39
C PHE A 455 -15.86 18.03 20.21
N GLY A 456 -15.66 16.76 20.57
CA GLY A 456 -14.54 16.33 21.41
C GLY A 456 -13.20 16.13 20.67
N GLY A 457 -13.25 15.75 19.40
CA GLY A 457 -12.08 15.59 18.51
C GLY A 457 -11.94 16.78 17.56
N GLY A 458 -11.59 16.49 16.30
CA GLY A 458 -11.70 17.42 15.18
C GLY A 458 -12.67 16.94 14.11
N MET A 459 -12.56 17.51 12.91
CA MET A 459 -13.29 17.16 11.69
C MET A 459 -12.62 17.88 10.53
N GLU A 460 -12.25 17.15 9.48
CA GLU A 460 -11.23 17.60 8.54
C GLU A 460 -11.65 18.77 7.62
N HIS A 461 -12.96 18.90 7.36
CA HIS A 461 -13.65 19.99 6.64
C HIS A 461 -12.74 20.87 5.73
N GLN A 462 -12.40 20.37 4.53
CA GLN A 462 -11.67 21.04 3.45
C GLN A 462 -11.44 22.57 3.58
N THR A 463 -10.18 22.96 3.83
CA THR A 463 -9.66 24.33 4.07
C THR A 463 -10.08 25.03 5.38
N MET A 464 -10.95 24.43 6.19
CA MET A 464 -11.46 25.02 7.44
C MET A 464 -11.83 23.92 8.45
N THR A 465 -10.80 23.21 8.92
CA THR A 465 -10.86 22.17 9.96
C THR A 465 -11.61 22.62 11.22
N GLY A 466 -12.46 21.76 11.77
CA GLY A 466 -13.02 21.92 13.11
C GLY A 466 -12.13 21.30 14.18
N GLN A 467 -11.93 21.94 15.33
CA GLN A 467 -11.25 21.32 16.50
C GLN A 467 -11.93 21.68 17.81
N GLY A 468 -12.13 20.71 18.70
CA GLY A 468 -12.54 20.96 20.08
C GLY A 468 -11.40 21.52 20.95
N VAL A 469 -10.18 21.01 20.73
CA VAL A 469 -9.00 21.24 21.57
C VAL A 469 -7.83 21.76 20.74
N LEU A 470 -7.41 23.01 21.01
CA LEU A 470 -6.49 23.77 20.13
C LEU A 470 -5.01 23.74 20.57
N ASN A 471 -4.66 23.10 21.70
CA ASN A 471 -3.31 23.04 22.26
C ASN A 471 -2.63 21.67 22.10
N VAL A 472 -3.14 20.81 21.21
CA VAL A 472 -2.72 19.41 21.07
C VAL A 472 -2.21 19.16 19.65
N ASP A 473 -0.90 18.94 19.54
CA ASP A 473 -0.23 18.85 18.24
C ASP A 473 -0.61 17.63 17.43
N TRP A 474 -0.90 16.50 18.09
CA TRP A 474 -1.30 15.29 17.37
C TRP A 474 -2.63 15.50 16.64
N LEU A 475 -3.59 16.22 17.25
CA LEU A 475 -4.85 16.54 16.60
C LEU A 475 -4.62 17.51 15.44
N SER A 476 -3.85 18.59 15.63
CA SER A 476 -3.53 19.50 14.52
C SER A 476 -2.71 18.86 13.39
N ALA A 477 -1.93 17.81 13.67
CA ALA A 477 -1.25 17.01 12.66
C ALA A 477 -2.23 16.07 11.91
N HIS A 478 -3.12 15.39 12.64
CA HIS A 478 -4.15 14.50 12.12
C HIS A 478 -5.10 15.23 11.15
N GLU A 479 -5.74 16.30 11.62
CA GLU A 479 -6.70 17.09 10.84
C GLU A 479 -6.07 17.76 9.60
N LEU A 480 -4.80 18.19 9.71
CA LEU A 480 -4.09 18.79 8.59
C LEU A 480 -3.71 17.74 7.54
N ALA A 481 -3.39 16.51 7.94
CA ALA A 481 -3.02 15.44 7.01
C ALA A 481 -4.19 15.01 6.11
N HIS A 482 -5.42 15.03 6.65
CA HIS A 482 -6.63 14.79 5.86
C HIS A 482 -6.80 15.72 4.66
N GLN A 483 -6.20 16.92 4.70
CA GLN A 483 -6.23 17.84 3.56
C GLN A 483 -5.62 17.20 2.29
N TRP A 484 -4.73 16.22 2.43
CA TRP A 484 -4.28 15.32 1.37
C TRP A 484 -5.10 14.03 1.30
N PHE A 485 -5.31 13.35 2.44
CA PHE A 485 -5.93 12.02 2.53
C PHE A 485 -7.24 12.06 3.32
N GLY A 486 -8.29 12.53 2.66
CA GLY A 486 -9.52 13.05 3.26
C GLY A 486 -10.21 13.90 2.21
N ASP A 487 -9.63 15.08 1.97
CA ASP A 487 -10.21 16.14 1.15
C ASP A 487 -9.80 16.08 -0.33
N ASP A 488 -8.49 16.13 -0.64
CA ASP A 488 -7.97 16.11 -2.01
C ASP A 488 -8.30 14.75 -2.67
N VAL A 489 -8.02 13.67 -1.94
CA VAL A 489 -8.37 12.29 -2.27
C VAL A 489 -9.41 11.76 -1.28
N THR A 490 -10.67 11.57 -1.70
CA THR A 490 -11.71 10.95 -0.84
C THR A 490 -11.71 9.43 -0.94
N CYS A 491 -12.14 8.72 0.10
CA CYS A 491 -12.56 7.33 -0.03
C CYS A 491 -13.84 7.28 -0.87
N ALA A 492 -13.86 6.44 -1.90
CA ALA A 492 -15.03 6.25 -2.77
C ALA A 492 -16.20 5.66 -2.00
N THR A 493 -15.92 4.82 -1.01
CA THR A 493 -16.93 4.26 -0.10
C THR A 493 -16.43 4.31 1.34
N TRP A 494 -17.36 4.31 2.30
CA TRP A 494 -17.05 4.19 3.73
C TRP A 494 -16.54 2.79 4.15
N HIS A 495 -16.42 1.83 3.22
CA HIS A 495 -15.64 0.61 3.46
C HIS A 495 -14.12 0.91 3.45
N ASP A 496 -13.70 1.89 2.63
CA ASP A 496 -12.31 2.28 2.39
C ASP A 496 -11.82 3.40 3.33
N ILE A 497 -12.59 3.75 4.35
CA ILE A 497 -12.35 4.85 5.31
C ILE A 497 -10.98 4.81 6.01
N TRP A 498 -10.36 3.63 6.10
CA TRP A 498 -8.98 3.48 6.60
C TRP A 498 -7.94 4.27 5.79
N LEU A 499 -8.22 4.57 4.50
CA LEU A 499 -7.38 5.42 3.65
C LEU A 499 -7.38 6.90 4.06
N HIS A 500 -8.32 7.31 4.93
CA HIS A 500 -8.33 8.61 5.57
C HIS A 500 -7.73 8.51 6.96
N GLU A 501 -8.39 7.76 7.83
CA GLU A 501 -8.13 7.73 9.27
C GLU A 501 -6.77 7.08 9.60
N GLY A 502 -6.39 6.03 8.86
CA GLY A 502 -5.07 5.42 8.99
C GLY A 502 -3.93 6.32 8.50
N PHE A 503 -4.17 7.11 7.45
CA PHE A 503 -3.20 8.07 6.94
C PHE A 503 -3.05 9.29 7.85
N ALA A 504 -4.16 9.82 8.37
CA ALA A 504 -4.13 10.90 9.36
C ALA A 504 -3.46 10.44 10.66
N THR A 505 -3.83 9.27 11.20
CA THR A 505 -3.17 8.71 12.39
C THR A 505 -1.70 8.36 12.17
N TYR A 506 -1.31 7.89 10.99
CA TYR A 506 0.11 7.72 10.66
C TYR A 506 0.85 9.06 10.53
N SER A 507 0.18 10.11 10.05
CA SER A 507 0.76 11.46 9.93
C SER A 507 1.08 12.10 11.28
N GLU A 508 0.40 11.68 12.36
CA GLU A 508 0.78 12.03 13.73
C GLU A 508 2.18 11.48 14.09
N ALA A 509 2.50 10.26 13.65
CA ALA A 509 3.80 9.62 13.83
C ALA A 509 4.88 10.18 12.87
N LEU A 510 4.50 10.59 11.67
CA LEU A 510 5.37 11.32 10.73
C LEU A 510 5.70 12.74 11.23
N TRP A 511 4.75 13.42 11.88
CA TRP A 511 5.02 14.65 12.61
C TRP A 511 6.00 14.40 13.76
N ALA A 512 5.81 13.32 14.53
CA ALA A 512 6.77 12.89 15.55
C ALA A 512 8.17 12.57 14.99
N GLU A 513 8.28 12.04 13.77
CA GLU A 513 9.56 11.83 13.06
C GLU A 513 10.25 13.15 12.66
N ARG A 514 9.48 14.11 12.13
CA ARG A 514 10.02 15.22 11.33
C ARG A 514 9.84 16.62 11.92
N LEU A 515 9.24 16.77 13.10
CA LEU A 515 9.20 18.08 13.77
C LEU A 515 10.62 18.65 14.03
N PRO A 516 10.79 19.98 14.05
CA PRO A 516 12.10 20.59 14.35
C PRO A 516 12.68 20.11 15.68
N GLY A 517 13.85 19.48 15.63
CA GLY A 517 14.53 18.92 16.81
C GLY A 517 14.11 17.49 17.19
N SER A 518 13.36 16.78 16.34
CA SER A 518 13.06 15.36 16.56
C SER A 518 14.29 14.45 16.53
N ALA A 519 14.17 13.28 17.16
CA ALA A 519 15.11 12.18 17.05
C ALA A 519 14.97 11.35 15.74
N GLY A 520 14.00 11.66 14.87
CA GLY A 520 13.77 10.92 13.62
C GLY A 520 13.01 9.61 13.82
N LEU A 521 13.41 8.54 13.12
CA LEU A 521 12.79 7.21 13.21
C LEU A 521 12.61 6.69 14.67
N PRO A 522 13.54 6.86 15.62
CA PRO A 522 13.31 6.58 17.03
C PRO A 522 12.04 7.22 17.63
N ALA A 523 11.72 8.47 17.27
CA ALA A 523 10.53 9.16 17.74
C ALA A 523 9.25 8.61 17.08
N LEU A 524 9.31 8.29 15.78
CA LEU A 524 8.22 7.60 15.06
C LEU A 524 7.92 6.24 15.68
N HIS A 525 8.96 5.44 15.94
CA HIS A 525 8.85 4.13 16.56
C HIS A 525 8.26 4.19 17.97
N GLN A 526 8.66 5.18 18.77
CA GLN A 526 8.06 5.44 20.07
C GLN A 526 6.57 5.81 19.94
N TYR A 527 6.21 6.61 18.94
CA TYR A 527 4.83 7.02 18.67
C TYR A 527 3.96 5.83 18.27
N MET A 528 4.38 5.06 17.26
CA MET A 528 3.65 3.87 16.78
C MET A 528 3.51 2.83 17.90
N ALA A 529 4.55 2.61 18.71
CA ALA A 529 4.50 1.70 19.85
C ALA A 529 3.46 2.10 20.92
N GLN A 530 3.19 3.41 21.09
CA GLN A 530 2.13 3.93 21.95
C GLN A 530 0.74 3.87 21.28
N ARG A 531 0.68 3.86 19.95
CA ARG A 531 -0.54 3.73 19.13
C ARG A 531 -0.81 2.28 18.67
N ARG A 532 -0.53 1.29 19.52
CA ARG A 532 -0.97 -0.09 19.26
C ARG A 532 -2.47 -0.26 19.60
N PRO A 533 -3.26 -0.94 18.75
CA PRO A 533 -4.66 -1.20 19.03
C PRO A 533 -4.86 -2.19 20.18
N SER A 534 -5.95 -2.03 20.92
CA SER A 534 -6.35 -2.92 22.02
C SER A 534 -6.81 -4.30 21.53
N THR A 535 -7.30 -4.36 20.29
CA THR A 535 -7.74 -5.58 19.60
C THR A 535 -7.36 -5.55 18.13
N VAL A 536 -7.03 -6.71 17.57
CA VAL A 536 -6.76 -6.89 16.13
C VAL A 536 -7.80 -7.79 15.47
N ASN A 537 -8.91 -8.12 16.15
CA ASN A 537 -9.88 -9.14 15.71
C ASN A 537 -10.74 -8.73 14.49
N GLY A 538 -10.40 -7.64 13.81
CA GLY A 538 -11.09 -7.13 12.62
C GLY A 538 -10.14 -6.74 11.48
N SER A 539 -10.77 -6.47 10.34
CA SER A 539 -10.20 -5.87 9.13
C SER A 539 -10.16 -4.34 9.27
N VAL A 540 -9.29 -3.65 8.53
CA VAL A 540 -9.35 -2.17 8.44
C VAL A 540 -10.31 -1.74 7.33
N TYR A 541 -10.50 -2.58 6.30
CA TYR A 541 -11.62 -2.47 5.37
C TYR A 541 -12.93 -2.82 6.08
N VAL A 542 -13.87 -1.88 6.14
CA VAL A 542 -15.07 -1.96 6.99
C VAL A 542 -16.20 -2.70 6.27
N TYR A 543 -16.24 -4.03 6.32
CA TYR A 543 -17.26 -4.82 5.61
C TYR A 543 -18.73 -4.48 5.99
N ASP A 544 -18.99 -4.08 7.23
CA ASP A 544 -20.33 -3.70 7.70
C ASP A 544 -20.39 -2.20 8.02
N ILE A 545 -20.79 -1.40 7.03
CA ILE A 545 -21.01 0.04 7.18
C ILE A 545 -22.40 0.39 7.75
N SER A 546 -23.19 -0.56 8.27
CA SER A 546 -24.53 -0.25 8.81
C SER A 546 -24.52 0.53 10.13
N SER A 547 -23.34 0.69 10.75
CA SER A 547 -23.14 1.37 12.03
C SER A 547 -21.94 2.32 11.98
N MET A 548 -22.14 3.55 12.47
CA MET A 548 -21.06 4.54 12.63
C MET A 548 -19.94 4.03 13.55
N ALA A 549 -20.23 3.18 14.54
CA ALA A 549 -19.23 2.57 15.42
C ALA A 549 -18.37 1.48 14.74
N ASN A 550 -18.76 1.04 13.54
CA ASN A 550 -17.92 0.18 12.69
C ASN A 550 -17.04 1.04 11.78
N VAL A 551 -17.63 2.07 11.15
CA VAL A 551 -16.93 3.02 10.25
C VAL A 551 -15.81 3.75 10.98
N PHE A 552 -16.06 4.22 12.20
CA PHE A 552 -15.06 4.92 13.03
C PHE A 552 -14.58 4.05 14.19
N ASN A 553 -14.31 2.77 13.91
CA ASN A 553 -13.79 1.86 14.93
C ASN A 553 -12.32 2.21 15.25
N TYR A 554 -12.09 2.87 16.38
CA TYR A 554 -10.76 3.41 16.75
C TYR A 554 -9.62 2.39 16.71
N ASP A 555 -9.83 1.16 17.17
CA ASP A 555 -8.78 0.12 17.13
C ASP A 555 -8.45 -0.36 15.71
N LEU A 556 -9.44 -0.39 14.80
CA LEU A 556 -9.27 -0.95 13.46
C LEU A 556 -8.95 0.13 12.41
N VAL A 557 -9.79 1.16 12.32
CA VAL A 557 -9.77 2.16 11.26
C VAL A 557 -8.76 3.28 11.50
N TYR A 558 -8.37 3.52 12.77
CA TYR A 558 -7.32 4.48 13.13
C TYR A 558 -6.02 3.74 13.49
N LEU A 559 -6.04 2.96 14.58
CA LEU A 559 -4.82 2.38 15.15
C LEU A 559 -4.23 1.25 14.30
N LYS A 560 -4.99 0.18 13.97
CA LYS A 560 -4.49 -0.87 13.06
C LYS A 560 -4.17 -0.30 11.68
N ALA A 561 -4.98 0.61 11.15
CA ALA A 561 -4.75 1.25 9.85
C ALA A 561 -3.45 2.06 9.78
N ALA A 562 -3.13 2.87 10.81
CA ALA A 562 -1.84 3.56 10.88
C ALA A 562 -0.66 2.59 10.96
N TRP A 563 -0.83 1.45 11.63
CA TRP A 563 0.14 0.36 11.61
C TRP A 563 0.27 -0.28 10.22
N VAL A 564 -0.81 -0.40 9.43
CA VAL A 564 -0.73 -0.84 8.03
C VAL A 564 0.11 0.15 7.20
N VAL A 565 -0.13 1.46 7.30
CA VAL A 565 0.66 2.48 6.57
C VAL A 565 2.14 2.43 6.98
N HIS A 566 2.42 2.29 8.28
CA HIS A 566 3.77 2.12 8.83
C HIS A 566 4.49 0.86 8.30
N MET A 567 3.80 -0.29 8.30
CA MET A 567 4.33 -1.54 7.77
C MET A 567 4.50 -1.51 6.25
N LEU A 568 3.66 -0.78 5.52
CA LEU A 568 3.79 -0.61 4.07
C LEU A 568 5.04 0.20 3.72
N ARG A 569 5.33 1.29 4.44
CA ARG A 569 6.59 2.03 4.30
C ARG A 569 7.80 1.13 4.52
N TYR A 570 7.75 0.27 5.53
CA TYR A 570 8.82 -0.68 5.82
C TYR A 570 8.98 -1.77 4.75
N VAL A 571 7.88 -2.29 4.21
CA VAL A 571 7.87 -3.30 3.14
C VAL A 571 8.39 -2.75 1.81
N LEU A 572 8.13 -1.47 1.51
CA LEU A 572 8.57 -0.80 0.28
C LEU A 572 9.95 -0.14 0.38
N GLY A 573 10.33 0.34 1.57
CA GLY A 573 11.43 1.29 1.77
C GLY A 573 10.96 2.74 1.60
N ASP A 574 11.64 3.67 2.27
CA ASP A 574 11.24 5.09 2.34
C ASP A 574 11.02 5.74 0.98
N ASP A 575 12.00 5.65 0.07
CA ASP A 575 11.95 6.30 -1.24
C ASP A 575 10.74 5.81 -2.06
N VAL A 576 10.59 4.49 -2.22
CA VAL A 576 9.49 3.85 -2.96
C VAL A 576 8.14 4.15 -2.32
N PHE A 577 8.07 4.25 -0.99
CA PHE A 577 6.84 4.61 -0.28
C PHE A 577 6.42 6.06 -0.55
N PHE A 578 7.33 7.04 -0.41
CA PHE A 578 6.99 8.44 -0.66
C PHE A 578 6.75 8.73 -2.15
N ASP A 579 7.46 8.06 -3.06
CA ASP A 579 7.16 8.08 -4.51
C ASP A 579 5.78 7.49 -4.81
N ALA A 580 5.38 6.39 -4.14
CA ALA A 580 4.03 5.83 -4.28
C ALA A 580 2.94 6.79 -3.79
N LEU A 581 3.15 7.52 -2.68
CA LEU A 581 2.22 8.55 -2.22
C LEU A 581 2.15 9.75 -3.17
N ALA A 582 3.27 10.16 -3.76
CA ALA A 582 3.32 11.20 -4.77
C ALA A 582 2.57 10.79 -6.05
N ALA A 583 2.76 9.55 -6.52
CA ALA A 583 2.05 8.99 -7.67
C ALA A 583 0.54 8.84 -7.41
N TYR A 584 0.17 8.36 -6.23
CA TYR A 584 -1.23 8.18 -5.78
C TYR A 584 -1.98 9.51 -5.79
N ARG A 585 -1.39 10.55 -5.19
CA ARG A 585 -1.94 11.91 -5.28
C ARG A 585 -1.97 12.43 -6.71
N ALA A 586 -0.93 12.23 -7.51
CA ALA A 586 -0.89 12.69 -8.90
C ALA A 586 -1.96 12.04 -9.79
N ALA A 587 -2.41 10.83 -9.45
CA ALA A 587 -3.50 10.13 -10.13
C ALA A 587 -4.91 10.55 -9.66
N TYR A 588 -5.09 10.87 -8.37
CA TYR A 588 -6.41 11.01 -7.74
C TYR A 588 -6.69 12.36 -7.03
N SER A 589 -5.82 13.37 -7.15
CA SER A 589 -6.08 14.72 -6.65
C SER A 589 -7.37 15.31 -7.22
N GLY A 590 -8.20 15.89 -6.35
CA GLY A 590 -9.56 16.34 -6.66
C GLY A 590 -10.58 15.22 -6.89
N SER A 591 -10.26 13.96 -6.57
CA SER A 591 -11.05 12.77 -6.91
C SER A 591 -11.23 11.79 -5.73
N HIS A 592 -11.72 10.58 -6.00
CA HIS A 592 -12.01 9.53 -5.04
C HIS A 592 -11.29 8.20 -5.38
N VAL A 593 -11.12 7.31 -4.39
CA VAL A 593 -10.36 6.04 -4.52
C VAL A 593 -10.93 4.88 -3.69
N THR A 594 -10.69 3.65 -4.14
CA THR A 594 -10.85 2.43 -3.32
C THR A 594 -9.51 1.94 -2.77
N THR A 595 -9.57 0.98 -1.84
CA THR A 595 -8.43 0.22 -1.33
C THR A 595 -7.61 -0.44 -2.47
N ALA A 596 -8.27 -0.89 -3.53
CA ALA A 596 -7.61 -1.53 -4.68
C ALA A 596 -6.90 -0.52 -5.60
N ASP A 597 -7.40 0.71 -5.71
CA ASP A 597 -6.72 1.79 -6.43
C ASP A 597 -5.39 2.14 -5.74
N PHE A 598 -5.40 2.25 -4.41
CA PHE A 598 -4.18 2.49 -3.63
C PHE A 598 -3.19 1.32 -3.74
N GLN A 599 -3.65 0.06 -3.63
CA GLN A 599 -2.81 -1.12 -3.87
C GLN A 599 -2.16 -1.07 -5.27
N ALA A 600 -2.94 -0.82 -6.31
CA ALA A 600 -2.46 -0.80 -7.69
C ALA A 600 -1.39 0.29 -7.94
N VAL A 601 -1.47 1.45 -7.28
CA VAL A 601 -0.42 2.47 -7.36
C VAL A 601 0.86 2.00 -6.66
N CYS A 602 0.77 1.42 -5.45
CA CYS A 602 1.93 0.89 -4.74
C CYS A 602 2.62 -0.24 -5.53
N GLU A 603 1.84 -1.12 -6.17
CA GLU A 603 2.36 -2.19 -7.05
C GLU A 603 3.03 -1.61 -8.30
N ALA A 604 2.40 -0.62 -8.96
CA ALA A 604 2.93 0.02 -10.16
C ALA A 604 4.22 0.82 -9.93
N VAL A 605 4.40 1.44 -8.75
CA VAL A 605 5.63 2.18 -8.40
C VAL A 605 6.73 1.26 -7.88
N SER A 606 6.37 0.22 -7.12
CA SER A 606 7.37 -0.71 -6.54
C SER A 606 7.80 -1.84 -7.47
N GLY A 607 7.04 -2.12 -8.54
CA GLY A 607 7.28 -3.24 -9.45
C GLY A 607 7.03 -4.62 -8.82
N ARG A 608 6.32 -4.67 -7.69
CA ARG A 608 6.09 -5.88 -6.87
C ARG A 608 4.59 -6.17 -6.74
N ASP A 609 4.24 -7.45 -6.72
CA ASP A 609 2.93 -7.91 -6.22
C ASP A 609 2.86 -7.65 -4.70
N LEU A 610 1.80 -6.99 -4.23
CA LEU A 610 1.59 -6.66 -2.82
C LEU A 610 0.36 -7.36 -2.23
N ASP A 611 -0.24 -8.34 -2.92
CA ASP A 611 -1.40 -9.11 -2.44
C ASP A 611 -1.03 -9.89 -1.15
N PHE A 612 0.24 -10.29 -0.98
CA PHE A 612 0.78 -10.87 0.26
C PHE A 612 0.67 -9.93 1.47
N PHE A 613 0.58 -8.62 1.24
CA PHE A 613 0.48 -7.59 2.25
C PHE A 613 -0.98 -7.15 2.42
N PHE A 614 -1.63 -6.72 1.34
CA PHE A 614 -3.00 -6.19 1.39
C PHE A 614 -4.03 -7.25 1.81
N ALA A 615 -3.93 -8.50 1.34
CA ALA A 615 -4.89 -9.54 1.71
C ALA A 615 -4.92 -9.86 3.22
N PRO A 616 -3.79 -10.12 3.92
CA PRO A 616 -3.82 -10.39 5.36
C PRO A 616 -3.94 -9.13 6.24
N TRP A 617 -3.31 -8.00 5.87
CA TRP A 617 -3.27 -6.82 6.75
C TRP A 617 -4.46 -5.88 6.58
N VAL A 618 -4.90 -5.63 5.34
CA VAL A 618 -5.99 -4.69 5.05
C VAL A 618 -7.34 -5.39 5.14
N TYR A 619 -7.55 -6.39 4.29
CA TYR A 619 -8.81 -7.14 4.17
C TYR A 619 -8.98 -8.23 5.25
N GLY A 620 -7.88 -8.64 5.89
CA GLY A 620 -7.82 -9.73 6.85
C GLY A 620 -7.88 -9.32 8.32
N THR A 621 -8.25 -10.26 9.18
CA THR A 621 -8.30 -10.07 10.64
C THR A 621 -7.02 -10.55 11.31
N GLY A 622 -6.68 -9.99 12.46
CA GLY A 622 -5.53 -10.39 13.26
C GLY A 622 -4.26 -9.59 12.99
N ALA A 623 -3.19 -10.08 13.62
CA ALA A 623 -1.79 -9.71 13.49
C ALA A 623 -0.94 -10.86 14.07
N PRO A 624 0.30 -11.09 13.60
CA PRO A 624 1.10 -12.27 13.96
C PRO A 624 1.42 -12.36 15.46
N ALA A 625 1.49 -13.60 15.95
CA ALA A 625 2.00 -13.94 17.28
C ALA A 625 3.28 -14.76 17.10
N TYR A 626 4.44 -14.21 17.49
CA TYR A 626 5.73 -14.84 17.23
C TYR A 626 6.20 -15.70 18.42
N ARG A 627 6.59 -16.95 18.13
CA ARG A 627 7.54 -17.71 18.95
C ARG A 627 8.88 -17.76 18.25
N TYR A 628 9.96 -17.64 19.01
CA TYR A 628 11.31 -17.78 18.48
C TYR A 628 12.21 -18.46 19.50
N GLY A 629 13.24 -19.15 19.02
CA GLY A 629 14.33 -19.69 19.81
C GLY A 629 15.59 -19.67 18.95
N TRP A 630 16.75 -19.58 19.59
CA TRP A 630 18.03 -19.41 18.90
C TRP A 630 19.17 -20.07 19.66
N GLN A 631 20.25 -20.41 18.96
CA GLN A 631 21.52 -20.85 19.55
C GLN A 631 22.70 -20.37 18.70
N ALA A 632 23.83 -20.08 19.34
CA ALA A 632 25.08 -19.77 18.66
C ALA A 632 25.88 -21.07 18.44
N ILE A 633 26.38 -21.29 17.22
CA ILE A 633 27.13 -22.48 16.82
C ILE A 633 28.44 -22.11 16.13
N ALA A 634 29.35 -23.08 16.02
CA ALA A 634 30.56 -22.99 15.22
C ALA A 634 30.67 -24.21 14.31
N VAL A 635 30.98 -24.00 13.03
CA VAL A 635 31.12 -25.05 12.01
C VAL A 635 32.34 -24.74 11.16
N ASP A 636 33.30 -25.66 11.11
CA ASP A 636 34.57 -25.53 10.37
C ASP A 636 35.28 -24.17 10.58
N GLY A 637 35.34 -23.73 11.84
CA GLY A 637 35.95 -22.47 12.25
C GLY A 637 35.13 -21.20 11.98
N ARG A 638 33.94 -21.31 11.36
CA ARG A 638 33.01 -20.19 11.12
C ARG A 638 31.92 -20.14 12.20
N HIS A 639 31.44 -18.95 12.54
CA HIS A 639 30.41 -18.76 13.57
C HIS A 639 29.06 -18.37 12.97
N TYR A 640 27.99 -18.92 13.53
CA TYR A 640 26.63 -18.66 13.10
C TYR A 640 25.68 -18.57 14.30
N VAL A 641 24.53 -17.91 14.09
CA VAL A 641 23.36 -18.02 14.97
C VAL A 641 22.27 -18.77 14.21
N GLU A 642 21.89 -19.94 14.72
CA GLU A 642 20.63 -20.56 14.33
C GLU A 642 19.47 -19.83 15.00
N LEU A 643 18.42 -19.54 14.23
CA LEU A 643 17.20 -18.88 14.69
C LEU A 643 16.01 -19.59 14.05
N PHE A 644 15.09 -20.12 14.85
CA PHE A 644 13.76 -20.48 14.36
C PHE A 644 12.74 -19.39 14.71
N LEU A 645 11.80 -19.13 13.81
CA LEU A 645 10.69 -18.20 13.99
C LEU A 645 9.39 -18.87 13.56
N ARG A 646 8.37 -18.82 14.44
CA ARG A 646 7.06 -19.46 14.22
C ARG A 646 5.91 -18.51 14.50
N GLN A 647 5.00 -18.40 13.53
CA GLN A 647 3.72 -17.70 13.68
C GLN A 647 2.66 -18.59 14.37
N ARG A 648 1.96 -18.05 15.37
CA ARG A 648 1.12 -18.79 16.33
C ARG A 648 -0.36 -18.38 16.37
N GLN A 649 -0.77 -17.41 15.56
CA GLN A 649 -2.19 -17.03 15.44
C GLN A 649 -3.06 -18.21 14.95
N LEU A 650 -4.37 -18.08 15.16
CA LEU A 650 -5.37 -19.11 14.91
C LEU A 650 -6.48 -18.58 13.98
N PRO A 651 -7.17 -19.45 13.21
CA PRO A 651 -8.33 -19.06 12.41
C PRO A 651 -9.38 -18.30 13.25
N PRO A 652 -10.06 -17.28 12.69
CA PRO A 652 -10.10 -16.92 11.27
C PRO A 652 -8.96 -15.98 10.80
N MET A 653 -7.92 -15.76 11.60
CA MET A 653 -6.76 -14.97 11.18
C MET A 653 -5.94 -15.72 10.10
N PRO A 654 -5.27 -15.01 9.16
CA PRO A 654 -4.33 -15.60 8.21
C PRO A 654 -3.27 -16.49 8.86
N GLU A 655 -2.98 -17.62 8.23
CA GLU A 655 -1.98 -18.57 8.71
C GLU A 655 -0.56 -17.98 8.73
N VAL A 656 -0.28 -17.06 7.81
CA VAL A 656 0.97 -16.31 7.70
C VAL A 656 0.69 -14.84 7.43
N PHE A 657 1.37 -13.96 8.14
CA PHE A 657 1.57 -12.56 7.77
C PHE A 657 3.00 -12.42 7.25
N ALA A 658 3.18 -12.39 5.92
CA ALA A 658 4.51 -12.37 5.31
C ALA A 658 5.15 -10.98 5.48
N MET A 659 6.32 -10.92 6.13
CA MET A 659 7.01 -9.67 6.47
C MET A 659 8.54 -9.84 6.49
N PRO A 660 9.30 -8.77 6.21
CA PRO A 660 10.71 -8.70 6.54
C PRO A 660 10.86 -8.48 8.06
N VAL A 661 11.55 -9.36 8.78
CA VAL A 661 11.68 -9.32 10.24
C VAL A 661 13.10 -8.90 10.63
N GLN A 662 13.23 -7.79 11.35
CA GLN A 662 14.52 -7.38 11.92
C GLN A 662 14.94 -8.28 13.07
N ILE A 663 16.22 -8.68 13.06
CA ILE A 663 16.89 -9.47 14.08
C ILE A 663 18.12 -8.69 14.55
N GLN A 664 18.14 -8.23 15.80
CA GLN A 664 19.34 -7.66 16.43
C GLN A 664 20.09 -8.75 17.18
N LEU A 665 21.31 -9.04 16.75
CA LEU A 665 22.28 -9.88 17.44
C LEU A 665 23.13 -9.00 18.35
N VAL A 666 23.39 -9.42 19.59
CA VAL A 666 24.12 -8.63 20.61
C VAL A 666 25.36 -9.38 21.06
N GLY A 667 26.54 -8.79 20.83
CA GLY A 667 27.85 -9.41 21.04
C GLY A 667 28.91 -8.80 20.12
N ALA A 668 30.17 -9.20 20.24
CA ALA A 668 31.14 -8.96 19.17
C ALA A 668 30.76 -9.78 17.92
N GLY A 669 30.89 -9.19 16.72
CA GLY A 669 30.33 -9.74 15.49
C GLY A 669 28.79 -9.69 15.40
N GLY A 670 28.12 -9.10 16.41
CA GLY A 670 26.68 -8.84 16.40
C GLY A 670 26.30 -7.64 15.53
N GLY A 671 25.01 -7.41 15.38
CA GLY A 671 24.46 -6.35 14.54
C GLY A 671 23.00 -6.59 14.17
N LEU A 672 22.42 -5.65 13.44
CA LEU A 672 21.12 -5.83 12.82
C LEU A 672 21.24 -6.73 11.58
N ARG A 673 20.24 -7.59 11.37
CA ARG A 673 19.98 -8.39 10.17
C ARG A 673 18.48 -8.30 9.87
N THR A 674 18.08 -8.61 8.64
CA THR A 674 16.67 -8.75 8.27
C THR A 674 16.47 -10.12 7.62
N VAL A 675 15.42 -10.83 8.02
CA VAL A 675 15.06 -12.15 7.46
C VAL A 675 13.64 -12.11 6.89
N TRP A 676 13.37 -12.81 5.78
CA TRP A 676 12.03 -12.84 5.20
C TRP A 676 11.18 -13.95 5.83
N ASN A 677 10.23 -13.59 6.69
CA ASN A 677 9.31 -14.57 7.27
C ASN A 677 8.07 -14.74 6.37
N GLY A 678 8.23 -15.51 5.30
CA GLY A 678 7.20 -15.85 4.31
C GLY A 678 6.34 -17.07 4.66
N ALA A 679 6.68 -17.85 5.70
CA ALA A 679 5.95 -19.07 6.10
C ALA A 679 5.68 -19.15 7.61
N ARG A 680 4.86 -20.13 8.03
CA ARG A 680 4.38 -20.25 9.41
C ARG A 680 5.47 -20.69 10.40
N GLU A 681 6.48 -21.42 9.93
CA GLU A 681 7.64 -21.86 10.68
C GLU A 681 8.84 -21.83 9.73
N GLN A 682 9.90 -21.12 10.09
CA GLN A 682 11.12 -20.98 9.29
C GLN A 682 12.37 -20.98 10.18
N TYR A 683 13.48 -21.42 9.60
CA TYR A 683 14.77 -21.59 10.25
C TYR A 683 15.87 -20.85 9.47
N TYR A 684 16.48 -19.85 10.11
CA TYR A 684 17.54 -19.04 9.53
C TYR A 684 18.87 -19.39 10.20
N LEU A 685 19.94 -19.31 9.41
CA LEU A 685 21.32 -19.46 9.89
C LEU A 685 22.05 -18.16 9.56
N LEU A 686 22.36 -17.37 10.58
CA LEU A 686 22.87 -16.01 10.42
C LEU A 686 24.38 -16.00 10.65
N PRO A 687 25.24 -15.69 9.66
CA PRO A 687 26.68 -15.61 9.88
C PRO A 687 27.05 -14.40 10.75
N VAL A 688 28.01 -14.63 11.65
CA VAL A 688 28.52 -13.65 12.61
C VAL A 688 30.04 -13.75 12.73
N ASP A 689 30.68 -12.62 13.03
CA ASP A 689 32.15 -12.50 12.97
C ASP A 689 32.88 -13.12 14.19
N GLY A 690 32.15 -13.75 15.12
CA GLY A 690 32.70 -14.35 16.33
C GLY A 690 31.66 -15.12 17.16
N PRO A 691 32.09 -15.86 18.19
CA PRO A 691 31.21 -16.69 19.03
C PRO A 691 30.43 -15.89 20.09
N GLU A 692 30.61 -14.57 20.17
CA GLU A 692 30.21 -13.76 21.32
C GLU A 692 28.75 -13.27 21.32
N VAL A 693 27.87 -13.86 20.49
CA VAL A 693 26.44 -13.50 20.49
C VAL A 693 25.78 -14.01 21.78
N THR A 694 25.53 -13.08 22.70
CA THR A 694 24.99 -13.33 24.05
C THR A 694 23.49 -13.07 24.14
N ASN A 695 22.90 -12.33 23.20
CA ASN A 695 21.45 -12.09 23.15
C ASN A 695 20.95 -11.83 21.72
N LEU A 696 19.66 -12.06 21.48
CA LEU A 696 18.96 -11.84 20.21
C LEU A 696 17.60 -11.18 20.47
N ALA A 697 17.26 -10.14 19.71
CA ALA A 697 15.96 -9.47 19.76
C ALA A 697 15.27 -9.42 18.39
N VAL A 698 13.99 -9.80 18.35
CA VAL A 698 13.15 -9.86 17.14
C VAL A 698 12.22 -8.65 17.06
N ASP A 699 12.18 -7.95 15.91
CA ASP A 699 11.54 -6.64 15.71
C ASP A 699 11.94 -5.64 16.82
N PRO A 700 13.25 -5.34 16.97
CA PRO A 700 13.79 -4.49 18.03
C PRO A 700 13.52 -3.00 17.80
N THR A 701 13.52 -2.54 16.54
CA THR A 701 12.83 -1.31 16.15
C THR A 701 11.43 -1.72 15.68
N PRO A 702 10.35 -1.22 16.31
CA PRO A 702 9.01 -1.78 16.17
C PRO A 702 8.35 -1.36 14.84
N TRP A 703 8.67 -2.10 13.79
CA TRP A 703 8.06 -1.96 12.48
C TRP A 703 6.80 -2.82 12.34
N ILE A 704 6.75 -3.97 13.01
CA ILE A 704 5.67 -4.95 12.85
C ILE A 704 4.59 -4.78 13.94
N LEU A 705 3.32 -4.70 13.52
CA LEU A 705 2.19 -4.89 14.42
C LEU A 705 2.10 -6.37 14.78
N ARG A 706 2.30 -6.71 16.05
CA ARG A 706 2.28 -8.09 16.55
C ARG A 706 1.55 -8.18 17.88
N THR A 707 0.87 -9.30 18.11
CA THR A 707 0.09 -9.55 19.32
C THR A 707 0.92 -10.13 20.47
N ASN A 708 2.00 -10.85 20.15
CA ASN A 708 2.89 -11.44 21.14
C ASN A 708 4.29 -11.68 20.55
N LEU A 709 5.31 -11.67 21.41
CA LEU A 709 6.64 -12.20 21.15
C LEU A 709 7.03 -13.09 22.35
N GLN A 710 7.27 -14.37 22.10
CA GLN A 710 7.69 -15.33 23.12
C GLN A 710 9.02 -15.99 22.73
N LEU A 711 10.08 -15.72 23.51
CA LEU A 711 11.30 -16.52 23.50
C LEU A 711 11.00 -17.91 24.08
N VAL A 712 11.51 -18.95 23.44
CA VAL A 712 11.49 -20.34 23.89
C VAL A 712 12.85 -20.99 23.65
N GLN A 713 13.07 -22.20 24.18
CA GLN A 713 14.23 -23.01 23.83
C GLN A 713 14.29 -23.22 22.30
N PHE A 714 15.50 -23.22 21.73
CA PHE A 714 15.71 -23.54 20.32
C PHE A 714 15.12 -24.91 19.96
N ALA A 715 14.61 -25.03 18.73
CA ALA A 715 14.06 -26.25 18.17
C ALA A 715 14.85 -26.58 16.91
N GLU A 716 15.33 -27.82 16.79
CA GLU A 716 16.21 -28.24 15.71
C GLU A 716 15.53 -28.16 14.33
N GLY A 717 16.12 -27.37 13.44
CA GLY A 717 15.63 -27.10 12.08
C GLY A 717 16.16 -28.03 10.99
N PRO A 718 15.81 -27.76 9.71
CA PRO A 718 16.39 -28.43 8.56
C PRO A 718 17.91 -28.23 8.49
N PRO A 719 18.66 -29.15 7.84
CA PRO A 719 20.04 -28.91 7.48
C PRO A 719 20.15 -27.89 6.34
N LYS A 720 21.26 -27.13 6.35
CA LYS A 720 21.65 -26.10 5.38
C LYS A 720 23.10 -26.31 4.96
N LEU A 721 23.44 -25.95 3.72
CA LEU A 721 24.79 -25.92 3.18
C LEU A 721 25.48 -24.62 3.58
N VAL A 722 26.68 -24.72 4.15
CA VAL A 722 27.57 -23.61 4.55
C VAL A 722 28.88 -23.54 3.75
N SER A 723 29.21 -24.61 3.03
CA SER A 723 30.31 -24.60 2.06
C SER A 723 30.06 -25.55 0.89
N LEU A 724 30.53 -25.13 -0.28
CA LEU A 724 30.62 -25.92 -1.49
C LEU A 724 32.00 -25.64 -2.10
N ALA A 725 32.71 -26.70 -2.49
CA ALA A 725 33.94 -26.61 -3.27
C ALA A 725 33.89 -27.68 -4.38
N PRO A 726 33.93 -27.33 -5.68
CA PRO A 726 33.88 -25.97 -6.24
C PRO A 726 32.72 -25.11 -5.73
N ALA A 727 32.95 -23.80 -5.64
CA ALA A 727 31.91 -22.85 -5.27
C ALA A 727 30.91 -22.65 -6.42
N PRO A 728 29.64 -22.29 -6.16
CA PRO A 728 28.66 -22.03 -7.22
C PRO A 728 29.15 -20.98 -8.22
N GLY A 729 29.07 -21.28 -9.50
CA GLY A 729 29.55 -20.43 -10.61
C GLY A 729 31.07 -20.37 -10.78
N ALA A 730 31.87 -21.11 -10.01
CA ALA A 730 33.32 -21.09 -10.13
C ALA A 730 33.81 -21.86 -11.37
N ALA A 731 34.85 -21.34 -12.02
CA ALA A 731 35.64 -22.06 -13.02
C ALA A 731 36.92 -22.60 -12.37
N ILE A 732 37.10 -23.92 -12.32
CA ILE A 732 38.20 -24.59 -11.61
C ILE A 732 38.98 -25.51 -12.57
N PRO A 733 40.33 -25.47 -12.63
CA PRO A 733 41.12 -26.26 -13.58
C PRO A 733 40.96 -27.77 -13.43
N VAL A 734 41.14 -28.26 -12.19
CA VAL A 734 41.08 -29.69 -11.86
C VAL A 734 40.06 -29.88 -10.75
N VAL A 735 39.13 -30.80 -10.99
CA VAL A 735 38.16 -31.27 -10.00
C VAL A 735 38.23 -32.79 -9.97
N ASP A 736 39.08 -33.31 -9.09
CA ASP A 736 39.12 -34.73 -8.68
C ASP A 736 38.13 -35.03 -7.54
N ARG A 737 37.59 -33.96 -6.93
CA ARG A 737 36.85 -34.02 -5.68
C ARG A 737 35.92 -32.83 -5.50
N VAL A 738 34.69 -33.10 -5.09
CA VAL A 738 33.69 -32.10 -4.68
C VAL A 738 33.42 -32.25 -3.19
N THR A 739 33.30 -31.16 -2.42
CA THR A 739 32.94 -31.21 -0.99
C THR A 739 31.72 -30.34 -0.68
N VAL A 740 30.80 -30.89 0.11
CA VAL A 740 29.57 -30.25 0.59
C VAL A 740 29.62 -30.20 2.12
N GLY A 741 29.71 -28.99 2.69
CA GLY A 741 29.67 -28.78 4.14
C GLY A 741 28.27 -28.38 4.61
N PHE A 742 27.70 -29.15 5.53
CA PHE A 742 26.45 -28.86 6.21
C PHE A 742 26.72 -28.16 7.55
N HIS A 743 25.78 -27.40 8.09
CA HIS A 743 25.95 -26.77 9.41
C HIS A 743 25.65 -27.68 10.61
N LYS A 744 25.09 -28.88 10.36
CA LYS A 744 24.76 -29.90 11.35
C LYS A 744 24.80 -31.29 10.72
N ASP A 745 24.77 -32.31 11.57
CA ASP A 745 24.81 -33.72 11.16
C ASP A 745 23.59 -34.13 10.31
N VAL A 746 23.81 -34.94 9.27
CA VAL A 746 22.80 -35.31 8.26
C VAL A 746 22.75 -36.80 7.96
N ASN A 747 21.53 -37.33 7.86
CA ASN A 747 21.27 -38.60 7.18
C ASN A 747 21.38 -38.37 5.67
N LEU A 748 22.23 -39.14 5.00
CA LEU A 748 22.44 -39.10 3.55
C LEU A 748 21.94 -40.41 2.91
N PRO A 749 20.73 -40.44 2.32
CA PRO A 749 20.27 -41.59 1.55
C PRO A 749 21.17 -41.90 0.34
N VAL A 750 21.18 -43.15 -0.11
CA VAL A 750 21.91 -43.54 -1.33
C VAL A 750 21.35 -42.78 -2.53
N GLY A 751 22.22 -42.07 -3.26
CA GLY A 751 21.81 -41.22 -4.39
C GLY A 751 21.21 -39.88 -3.99
N ALA A 752 21.22 -39.50 -2.71
CA ALA A 752 20.75 -38.18 -2.25
C ALA A 752 21.65 -37.01 -2.68
N VAL A 753 22.87 -37.29 -3.15
CA VAL A 753 23.74 -36.30 -3.78
C VAL A 753 24.21 -36.85 -5.11
N THR A 754 24.06 -36.07 -6.17
CA THR A 754 24.42 -36.43 -7.53
C THR A 754 25.19 -35.31 -8.21
N LEU A 755 26.10 -35.69 -9.11
CA LEU A 755 26.80 -34.78 -10.01
C LEU A 755 26.47 -35.17 -11.44
N SER A 756 26.13 -34.20 -12.27
CA SER A 756 25.90 -34.37 -13.70
C SER A 756 26.81 -33.41 -14.48
N GLY A 757 27.35 -33.88 -15.60
CA GLY A 757 28.16 -33.11 -16.54
C GLY A 757 27.67 -33.30 -17.97
N PRO A 758 28.49 -32.94 -18.98
CA PRO A 758 28.10 -33.00 -20.40
C PRO A 758 27.61 -34.40 -20.85
N ASP A 759 28.28 -35.46 -20.40
CA ASP A 759 27.97 -36.85 -20.75
C ASP A 759 26.94 -37.53 -19.81
N GLY A 760 26.32 -36.77 -18.90
CA GLY A 760 25.31 -37.27 -17.96
C GLY A 760 25.83 -37.42 -16.52
N LEU A 761 25.36 -38.44 -15.80
CA LEU A 761 25.69 -38.65 -14.38
C LEU A 761 27.13 -39.13 -14.19
N VAL A 762 27.87 -38.44 -13.33
CA VAL A 762 29.24 -38.80 -12.94
C VAL A 762 29.22 -39.89 -11.85
N PRO A 763 29.98 -40.99 -11.98
CA PRO A 763 30.21 -41.94 -10.89
C PRO A 763 31.04 -41.31 -9.75
N LEU A 764 30.57 -41.45 -8.51
CA LEU A 764 31.17 -40.82 -7.34
C LEU A 764 31.35 -41.81 -6.18
N SER A 765 32.52 -41.78 -5.55
CA SER A 765 32.75 -42.37 -4.23
C SER A 765 32.43 -41.36 -3.13
N THR A 766 31.51 -41.73 -2.24
CA THR A 766 31.04 -40.87 -1.15
C THR A 766 31.74 -41.19 0.17
N SER A 767 32.28 -40.17 0.85
CA SER A 767 32.74 -40.28 2.25
C SER A 767 32.22 -39.10 3.07
N TYR A 768 31.60 -39.38 4.22
CA TYR A 768 30.98 -38.37 5.08
C TYR A 768 31.69 -38.30 6.44
N ASP A 769 32.11 -37.09 6.82
CA ASP A 769 32.70 -36.79 8.11
C ASP A 769 31.65 -36.16 9.03
N ALA A 770 30.99 -37.00 9.84
CA ALA A 770 29.99 -36.59 10.83
C ALA A 770 30.56 -35.75 12.00
N THR A 771 31.87 -35.51 12.08
CA THR A 771 32.49 -34.63 13.09
C THR A 771 32.72 -33.21 12.59
N ARG A 772 32.89 -33.04 11.26
CA ARG A 772 32.98 -31.74 10.59
C ARG A 772 31.73 -31.38 9.77
N PHE A 773 30.79 -32.31 9.66
CA PHE A 773 29.59 -32.26 8.82
C PHE A 773 29.90 -32.07 7.31
N VAL A 774 31.02 -32.64 6.84
CA VAL A 774 31.47 -32.52 5.44
C VAL A 774 31.28 -33.83 4.69
N LEU A 775 30.47 -33.80 3.64
CA LEU A 775 30.44 -34.83 2.60
C LEU A 775 31.53 -34.55 1.57
N THR A 776 32.31 -35.57 1.24
CA THR A 776 33.34 -35.56 0.21
C THR A 776 32.97 -36.57 -0.87
N LEU A 777 32.98 -36.11 -2.11
CA LEU A 777 32.68 -36.86 -3.33
C LEU A 777 33.96 -36.96 -4.14
N GLY A 778 34.56 -38.15 -4.24
CA GLY A 778 35.67 -38.41 -5.16
C GLY A 778 35.16 -38.82 -6.54
N THR A 779 35.83 -38.42 -7.61
CA THR A 779 35.47 -38.83 -8.97
C THR A 779 36.19 -40.12 -9.35
N ASP A 780 35.44 -41.22 -9.49
CA ASP A 780 36.01 -42.59 -9.54
C ASP A 780 36.86 -42.89 -10.79
N ALA A 781 36.82 -42.00 -11.79
CA ALA A 781 37.56 -42.10 -13.04
C ALA A 781 38.81 -41.19 -13.10
N GLY A 782 39.13 -40.46 -12.03
CA GLY A 782 40.11 -39.36 -12.06
C GLY A 782 39.43 -38.00 -12.25
N PRO A 783 40.18 -36.93 -12.56
CA PRO A 783 39.64 -35.57 -12.74
C PRO A 783 38.47 -35.49 -13.72
N LEU A 784 37.52 -34.58 -13.45
CA LEU A 784 36.46 -34.24 -14.38
C LEU A 784 37.04 -33.66 -15.69
N PRO A 785 36.60 -34.13 -16.87
CA PRO A 785 36.93 -33.47 -18.14
C PRO A 785 36.30 -32.06 -18.24
N PRO A 786 36.70 -31.23 -19.22
CA PRO A 786 36.11 -29.91 -19.39
C PRO A 786 34.60 -29.94 -19.67
N GLY A 787 33.84 -29.08 -19.00
CA GLY A 787 32.39 -29.04 -19.07
C GLY A 787 31.73 -28.20 -17.98
N GLU A 788 30.43 -27.93 -18.15
CA GLU A 788 29.58 -27.43 -17.07
C GLU A 788 29.04 -28.63 -16.27
N TYR A 789 29.14 -28.52 -14.94
CA TYR A 789 28.74 -29.54 -14.00
C TYR A 789 27.66 -29.03 -13.04
N THR A 790 26.58 -29.78 -12.90
CA THR A 790 25.49 -29.52 -11.97
C THR A 790 25.52 -30.54 -10.83
N LEU A 791 25.80 -30.05 -9.62
CA LEU A 791 25.68 -30.78 -8.36
C LEU A 791 24.24 -30.60 -7.81
N THR A 792 23.58 -31.69 -7.46
CA THR A 792 22.26 -31.67 -6.78
C THR A 792 22.35 -32.39 -5.45
N VAL A 793 21.97 -31.72 -4.36
CA VAL A 793 21.74 -32.31 -3.03
C VAL A 793 20.22 -32.37 -2.80
N ALA A 794 19.65 -33.56 -2.73
CA ALA A 794 18.21 -33.79 -2.69
C ALA A 794 17.56 -33.39 -1.35
N ASP A 795 16.25 -33.13 -1.40
CA ASP A 795 15.39 -32.81 -0.26
C ASP A 795 15.33 -33.94 0.79
N ASN A 796 15.54 -35.18 0.36
CA ASN A 796 15.57 -36.36 1.22
C ASN A 796 16.82 -36.47 2.14
N VAL A 797 17.80 -35.57 1.98
CA VAL A 797 18.83 -35.33 3.02
C VAL A 797 18.14 -34.73 4.25
N THR A 798 18.27 -35.37 5.42
CA THR A 798 17.55 -34.94 6.63
C THR A 798 18.49 -34.71 7.80
N GLY A 799 18.21 -33.69 8.63
CA GLY A 799 19.01 -33.43 9.83
C GLY A 799 18.86 -34.55 10.87
N VAL A 800 19.96 -35.06 11.43
CA VAL A 800 19.94 -36.21 12.35
C VAL A 800 19.11 -35.95 13.61
N LEU A 801 19.16 -34.72 14.15
CA LEU A 801 18.43 -34.34 15.36
C LEU A 801 16.99 -33.87 15.09
N SER A 802 16.72 -33.28 13.92
CA SER A 802 15.41 -32.69 13.60
C SER A 802 14.48 -33.63 12.84
N GLY A 803 15.03 -34.58 12.08
CA GLY A 803 14.30 -35.37 11.09
C GLY A 803 13.74 -34.53 9.92
N GLN A 804 14.09 -33.24 9.84
CA GLN A 804 13.59 -32.32 8.82
C GLN A 804 14.43 -32.42 7.54
N ALA A 805 13.75 -32.38 6.40
CA ALA A 805 14.32 -32.32 5.04
C ALA A 805 15.21 -31.07 4.86
N LEU A 806 16.18 -31.17 3.95
CA LEU A 806 17.02 -30.05 3.50
C LEU A 806 16.16 -28.86 3.06
N ASP A 807 16.61 -27.63 3.32
CA ASP A 807 15.93 -26.41 2.88
C ASP A 807 16.46 -25.81 1.56
N GLY A 808 17.14 -26.65 0.77
CA GLY A 808 16.89 -26.75 -0.67
C GLY A 808 17.33 -25.64 -1.63
N GLU A 809 17.53 -24.39 -1.22
CA GLU A 809 17.78 -23.30 -2.17
C GLU A 809 19.18 -22.72 -1.98
N LEU A 810 20.05 -22.79 -3.00
CA LEU A 810 21.25 -21.96 -2.96
C LEU A 810 20.85 -20.51 -3.16
N GLY A 811 21.09 -19.69 -2.12
CA GLY A 811 20.60 -18.33 -2.06
C GLY A 811 21.10 -17.44 -3.19
N GLY A 812 20.32 -16.41 -3.51
CA GLY A 812 20.78 -15.29 -4.33
C GLY A 812 21.84 -14.45 -3.61
N ALA A 813 22.00 -13.19 -4.01
CA ALA A 813 23.08 -12.31 -3.52
C ALA A 813 23.02 -11.88 -2.02
N GLU A 814 22.15 -12.49 -1.21
CA GLU A 814 22.08 -12.27 0.24
C GLU A 814 23.06 -13.20 0.98
N PRO A 815 23.69 -12.77 2.09
CA PRO A 815 24.79 -13.50 2.73
C PRO A 815 24.33 -14.68 3.62
N LEU A 816 23.15 -15.26 3.38
CA LEU A 816 22.66 -16.40 4.15
C LEU A 816 23.15 -17.73 3.53
N PRO A 817 23.60 -18.71 4.35
CA PRO A 817 23.66 -20.11 3.97
C PRO A 817 22.30 -20.61 3.45
N SER A 818 22.30 -21.70 2.67
CA SER A 818 21.18 -22.13 1.82
C SER A 818 19.78 -22.03 2.46
N GLY A 819 18.78 -21.72 1.64
CA GLY A 819 17.36 -21.94 1.92
C GLY A 819 16.59 -20.71 2.37
N ASP A 820 15.32 -20.64 1.97
CA ASP A 820 14.32 -19.75 2.55
C ASP A 820 14.05 -20.06 4.05
N GLY A 821 14.51 -21.23 4.51
CA GLY A 821 14.38 -21.73 5.87
C GLY A 821 13.18 -22.63 6.12
N VAL A 822 12.44 -23.03 5.08
CA VAL A 822 11.38 -24.05 5.14
C VAL A 822 12.00 -25.41 4.80
N ALA A 823 11.63 -26.46 5.53
CA ALA A 823 12.12 -27.80 5.27
C ALA A 823 11.50 -28.40 3.99
N GLY A 824 12.35 -28.79 3.04
CA GLY A 824 11.99 -29.34 1.73
C GLY A 824 12.56 -28.51 0.58
N GLY A 825 13.10 -29.20 -0.43
CA GLY A 825 13.77 -28.60 -1.59
C GLY A 825 15.17 -29.19 -1.81
N ALA A 826 15.68 -29.14 -3.04
CA ALA A 826 16.95 -29.75 -3.42
C ALA A 826 17.98 -28.70 -3.85
N ALA A 827 19.09 -28.59 -3.13
CA ALA A 827 20.12 -27.58 -3.37
C ALA A 827 20.92 -27.92 -4.63
N VAL A 828 20.74 -27.10 -5.67
CA VAL A 828 21.39 -27.23 -6.98
C VAL A 828 22.48 -26.17 -7.13
N ALA A 829 23.71 -26.59 -7.45
CA ALA A 829 24.83 -25.73 -7.79
C ALA A 829 25.35 -26.07 -9.20
N THR A 830 25.74 -25.06 -9.98
CA THR A 830 26.59 -25.29 -11.16
C THR A 830 28.03 -24.82 -10.89
N PHE A 831 29.00 -25.47 -11.53
CA PHE A 831 30.39 -25.02 -11.65
C PHE A 831 30.95 -25.44 -13.02
N PHE A 832 32.08 -24.86 -13.41
CA PHE A 832 32.69 -25.10 -14.72
C PHE A 832 34.11 -25.66 -14.58
N VAL A 833 34.42 -26.67 -15.39
CA VAL A 833 35.80 -27.09 -15.67
C VAL A 833 36.14 -26.55 -17.05
N PRO A 834 36.89 -25.44 -17.17
CA PRO A 834 37.20 -24.84 -18.46
C PRO A 834 38.25 -25.65 -19.21
N VAL A 835 38.22 -25.56 -20.54
CA VAL A 835 39.33 -26.00 -21.40
C VAL A 835 40.50 -25.04 -21.17
N TRP A 836 41.54 -25.47 -20.46
CA TRP A 836 42.76 -24.68 -20.33
C TRP A 836 43.61 -24.79 -21.60
N ARG A 837 43.95 -23.63 -22.16
CA ARG A 837 45.04 -23.50 -23.12
C ARG A 837 46.36 -23.63 -22.35
N GLY A 838 47.27 -24.46 -22.86
CA GLY A 838 48.52 -24.84 -22.19
C GLY A 838 48.49 -26.17 -21.43
N ASP A 839 47.31 -26.76 -21.17
CA ASP A 839 47.17 -28.16 -20.71
C ASP A 839 47.09 -29.05 -21.96
N LEU A 840 48.20 -29.71 -22.28
CA LEU A 840 48.51 -30.29 -23.59
C LEU A 840 48.78 -31.80 -23.52
N ASN A 841 49.12 -32.32 -22.34
CA ASN A 841 49.00 -33.75 -22.07
C ASN A 841 47.54 -34.17 -21.70
N CYS A 842 46.67 -33.21 -21.36
CA CYS A 842 45.30 -33.42 -20.85
C CYS A 842 45.22 -34.11 -19.47
N ASP A 843 46.20 -33.90 -18.59
CA ASP A 843 46.15 -34.26 -17.17
C ASP A 843 45.41 -33.21 -16.29
N GLY A 844 45.21 -32.00 -16.84
CA GLY A 844 44.47 -30.90 -16.21
C GLY A 844 45.34 -29.83 -15.54
N VAL A 845 46.67 -30.00 -15.44
CA VAL A 845 47.58 -29.04 -14.80
C VAL A 845 48.69 -28.56 -15.74
N VAL A 846 48.57 -27.32 -16.22
CA VAL A 846 49.62 -26.64 -17.02
C VAL A 846 50.95 -26.65 -16.27
N ASN A 847 51.87 -27.54 -16.67
CA ASN A 847 53.12 -27.80 -15.97
C ASN A 847 54.25 -28.26 -16.93
N PHE A 848 55.46 -28.49 -16.43
CA PHE A 848 56.60 -28.81 -17.30
C PHE A 848 56.43 -30.09 -18.14
N ASP A 849 55.55 -31.00 -17.74
CA ASP A 849 55.17 -32.19 -18.51
C ASP A 849 54.34 -31.85 -19.78
N ASP A 850 53.90 -30.60 -19.96
CA ASP A 850 53.27 -30.08 -21.19
C ASP A 850 54.27 -29.63 -22.26
N LEU A 851 55.57 -29.53 -21.96
CA LEU A 851 56.58 -29.07 -22.92
C LEU A 851 56.76 -30.04 -24.10
N ASP A 852 56.86 -31.35 -23.84
CA ASP A 852 56.97 -32.38 -24.89
C ASP A 852 55.68 -32.49 -25.74
N PRO A 853 54.46 -32.46 -25.14
CA PRO A 853 53.22 -32.26 -25.88
C PRO A 853 53.20 -31.00 -26.74
N PHE A 854 53.66 -29.85 -26.23
CA PHE A 854 53.71 -28.59 -26.99
C PHE A 854 54.68 -28.66 -28.16
N VAL A 855 55.87 -29.23 -27.98
CA VAL A 855 56.83 -29.48 -29.07
C VAL A 855 56.23 -30.44 -30.11
N THR A 856 55.41 -31.40 -29.67
CA THR A 856 54.65 -32.28 -30.57
C THR A 856 53.53 -31.52 -31.31
N ALA A 857 52.90 -30.53 -30.68
CA ALA A 857 51.91 -29.65 -31.30
C ALA A 857 52.53 -28.71 -32.35
N LEU A 858 53.70 -28.12 -32.08
CA LEU A 858 54.49 -27.39 -33.07
C LEU A 858 54.89 -28.26 -34.28
N GLY A 859 54.94 -29.59 -34.10
CA GLY A 859 55.11 -30.58 -35.18
C GLY A 859 53.87 -30.78 -36.08
N GLY A 860 52.72 -30.20 -35.72
CA GLY A 860 51.48 -30.21 -36.49
C GLY A 860 50.40 -31.17 -35.94
N PRO A 861 49.11 -30.94 -36.31
CA PRO A 861 47.97 -31.56 -35.64
C PRO A 861 47.91 -33.08 -35.77
N THR A 862 48.41 -33.64 -36.87
CA THR A 862 48.41 -35.10 -37.10
C THR A 862 49.38 -35.84 -36.18
N ALA A 863 50.50 -35.22 -35.81
CA ALA A 863 51.46 -35.81 -34.87
C ALA A 863 50.92 -35.74 -33.43
N TYR A 864 50.46 -34.55 -33.05
CA TYR A 864 49.86 -34.31 -31.72
C TYR A 864 48.65 -35.20 -31.45
N ALA A 865 47.67 -35.25 -32.36
CA ALA A 865 46.47 -36.09 -32.17
C ALA A 865 46.75 -37.61 -32.20
N ALA A 866 47.93 -38.04 -32.65
CA ALA A 866 48.37 -39.44 -32.58
C ALA A 866 49.07 -39.78 -31.24
N ALA A 867 49.70 -38.81 -30.59
CA ALA A 867 50.35 -38.97 -29.29
C ALA A 867 49.41 -38.66 -28.11
N TYR A 868 48.56 -37.64 -28.26
CA TYR A 868 47.63 -37.13 -27.26
C TYR A 868 46.17 -37.17 -27.79
N PRO A 869 45.64 -38.36 -28.11
CA PRO A 869 44.34 -38.51 -28.80
C PRO A 869 43.11 -38.06 -27.97
N ALA A 870 43.30 -37.81 -26.67
CA ALA A 870 42.27 -37.22 -25.79
C ALA A 870 42.31 -35.68 -25.75
N CYS A 871 43.28 -35.04 -26.40
CA CYS A 871 43.58 -33.63 -26.24
C CYS A 871 43.38 -32.81 -27.52
N GLU A 872 42.71 -31.66 -27.41
CA GLU A 872 42.44 -30.80 -28.55
C GLU A 872 43.68 -30.01 -28.97
N TYR A 873 44.04 -30.06 -30.25
CA TYR A 873 45.17 -29.31 -30.81
C TYR A 873 45.06 -27.79 -30.61
N ALA A 874 43.83 -27.27 -30.59
CA ALA A 874 43.55 -25.85 -30.36
C ALA A 874 43.89 -25.37 -28.92
N ARG A 875 44.32 -26.25 -28.03
CA ARG A 875 44.87 -25.88 -26.73
C ARG A 875 46.31 -25.38 -26.78
N ALA A 876 47.04 -25.67 -27.86
CA ALA A 876 48.41 -25.20 -28.10
C ALA A 876 48.45 -23.84 -28.84
N ASP A 877 47.28 -23.36 -29.28
CA ASP A 877 47.05 -21.96 -29.65
C ASP A 877 46.92 -21.21 -28.32
N LEU A 878 47.94 -20.45 -27.93
CA LEU A 878 48.03 -19.78 -26.63
C LEU A 878 47.87 -18.27 -26.76
N ASN A 879 48.31 -17.69 -27.89
CA ASN A 879 48.09 -16.29 -28.22
C ASN A 879 46.68 -16.01 -28.78
N ASN A 880 45.93 -17.04 -29.20
CA ASN A 880 44.58 -16.95 -29.77
C ASN A 880 44.49 -16.20 -31.11
N ASP A 881 45.52 -16.32 -31.96
CA ASP A 881 45.45 -15.91 -33.39
C ASP A 881 44.82 -16.99 -34.29
N GLY A 882 44.67 -18.23 -33.79
CA GLY A 882 44.12 -19.37 -34.52
C GLY A 882 45.17 -20.29 -35.16
N ARG A 883 46.43 -20.21 -34.73
CA ARG A 883 47.53 -21.10 -35.11
C ARG A 883 48.14 -21.78 -33.90
N VAL A 884 49.11 -22.64 -34.18
CA VAL A 884 50.01 -23.23 -33.18
C VAL A 884 51.40 -23.10 -33.79
N ASP A 885 52.13 -22.05 -33.44
CA ASP A 885 53.47 -21.80 -33.94
C ASP A 885 54.40 -21.17 -32.89
N PHE A 886 55.54 -20.62 -33.30
CA PHE A 886 56.56 -20.15 -32.34
C PHE A 886 56.12 -18.91 -31.55
N ASP A 887 55.12 -18.16 -32.02
CA ASP A 887 54.53 -17.03 -31.28
C ASP A 887 53.66 -17.51 -30.08
N ASP A 888 53.50 -18.83 -29.87
CA ASP A 888 52.88 -19.43 -28.69
C ASP A 888 53.90 -19.83 -27.59
N ILE A 889 55.22 -19.81 -27.86
CA ILE A 889 56.25 -20.18 -26.87
C ILE A 889 56.22 -19.26 -25.64
N ASP A 890 56.25 -17.94 -25.84
CA ASP A 890 56.30 -16.99 -24.72
C ASP A 890 55.05 -17.06 -23.84
N PRO A 891 53.81 -17.15 -24.39
CA PRO A 891 52.61 -17.50 -23.63
C PRO A 891 52.72 -18.81 -22.82
N LEU A 892 53.29 -19.89 -23.35
CA LEU A 892 53.49 -21.12 -22.58
C LEU A 892 54.48 -20.90 -21.44
N VAL A 893 55.58 -20.19 -21.68
CA VAL A 893 56.61 -19.91 -20.68
C VAL A 893 56.06 -19.04 -19.55
N ASP A 894 55.18 -18.08 -19.84
CA ASP A 894 54.52 -17.27 -18.81
C ASP A 894 53.46 -18.07 -18.02
N LEU A 895 52.68 -18.97 -18.67
CA LEU A 895 51.78 -19.90 -18.00
C LEU A 895 52.54 -20.85 -17.05
N LEU A 896 53.63 -21.47 -17.52
CA LEU A 896 54.50 -22.35 -16.73
C LEU A 896 55.23 -21.62 -15.59
N ALA A 897 55.42 -20.30 -15.74
CA ALA A 897 55.97 -19.44 -14.68
C ALA A 897 54.89 -18.89 -13.72
N GLY A 898 53.60 -19.18 -13.96
CA GLY A 898 52.47 -18.73 -13.15
C GLY A 898 52.26 -17.21 -13.14
N ARG A 899 52.31 -16.57 -14.32
CA ARG A 899 52.30 -15.10 -14.49
C ARG A 899 50.99 -14.52 -15.01
#